data_AF-R8BM21-F1
#
_entry.id   AF-R8BM21-F1
#
_cell.length_a   1.000
_cell.length_b   1.000
_cell.length_c   1.000
_cell.angle_alpha   90.00
_cell.angle_beta   90.00
_cell.angle_gamma   90.00
#
_symmetry.space_group_name_H-M   'P 1'
#
loop_
_entity.id
_entity.type
_entity.pdbx_description
1 polymer ?
#
loop_
_entity_poly.entity_id
_entity_poly.type
_entity_poly.pdbx_seq_one_letter_code
_entity_poly.pdbx_strand_id
1 'polypeptide(L)'
;MVRQLLSVQIETTTRARTSMAGIQVGDIIALTKIAKEILDYGWNERLNATRQYQEFGQDVTDLATNLEVLAEVIQQADLKLQTLGARSRARLRWDWCSLSQIIGNCEQTLQDCYVLLERNARFASGSGALRSIEWNVLVQGEADQLRQRIQQHNTKILLALAPFEIDLLSRIQQDLQLIHRDLADRITRVHEDVLRIQGVIIPDLRQELAQQDAREPHSIEVPLDIADAFERAFSTVSLEPGAASPELKDLADAFVLFFRQSTVCFKQGLFARDRVPPDAQYVNLLKCIWLMQRLRESTELQDAPADSHWPSYVTKLEDELSEECRRFERELLPPQDPLLTAEMVMIWPMKRESTALHEVKKEEMMEGVLDINVKHASEDRVMNLQLLRRLEAGGTDFRVNISEEMPSPNAKLDPIDFDIRGTNLTPLYIVDAKVPFDIVIETRRRVTSLHFLKLKEALKFQHVVTNFRVFGYSQFHVEAKFVFSGQSEPVQDACAQIWIHNPVEGRLLTTAESQQEAPSPASGAPPAPLTVRSPTSMSGRTTSTYQDTFSRRDSVMSAIMERSRQSSVNSIQQSPRADNGMFADQEARRFSVARTTTLSTISSAASYSTARTSVGPNDFLRQNGSPPDESSLAGYGMSRHSSISDRSTAPSRLGGTMANGSSSSSDHTMTIATGSGNTGILHVEPIKPMLVLFTQHRKTGVRNMVTLELDHLTDVNPERCNCRRSDQKGLACRDVSFERNKGKAYLEARRFEPESAQQADWDVSRLAYARRNEMAAKKSAWKGLTRVTLTFANPRDKAKFTGGWCRCAQRGKTKETDEERRQCVVDGHRGLIGEAKEYYLSKMVEFENRRNTRQPVIMGFRDDLPEMPRKIRGDQSISITEAFKADSFEKKINLGVGAYRDDKGKPYVLPSVRKAEDKVIASRMNKEYAGITGVPEFTTAGAKLAYGEGSSALNRVAVTQSISGTGALRIGAAFLARFFPGDKTIYIPTPSWANHGAVFKDAGLKVEKYRYYNKDTIGLDFDGMVADIKAAPKGSMFLLHACAHNPTGVDPTQEQWQAIEAAIKEGDHYVFFDMAYQGFASGDTNKDAYALRYFVEKGHNPALAQSFAKNMGLYGERAGIFSVVCESAEEKKRVDSQIKILVRPMYSNPPIHGARIAAEILNNAELYEQWLVEVKEMADRIIKMRALLKENLEKLGSKHDWSHITDQIGMFAYTGLTPEEMDKLAKEYSVYATKDGRISVAGITSDNVGRLAEAIYAVKG
;
A
#
# COMPACT_ATOMS: atom_id res chain seq x y z
N MET A 1 25.70 18.05 1.72
CA MET A 1 25.33 17.20 2.86
C MET A 1 25.42 15.72 2.51
N VAL A 2 24.42 15.04 1.91
CA VAL A 2 24.54 13.58 1.59
C VAL A 2 25.79 13.24 0.76
N ARG A 3 26.03 13.89 -0.39
CA ARG A 3 27.29 13.74 -1.15
C ARG A 3 28.59 14.04 -0.36
N GLN A 4 28.52 14.85 0.69
CA GLN A 4 29.68 15.12 1.58
C GLN A 4 29.82 14.09 2.70
N LEU A 5 28.72 13.54 3.20
CA LEU A 5 28.75 12.43 4.15
C LEU A 5 29.26 11.16 3.46
N LEU A 6 28.77 10.85 2.26
CA LEU A 6 29.30 9.78 1.43
C LEU A 6 30.76 10.03 1.04
N SER A 7 31.15 11.21 0.54
CA SER A 7 32.56 11.45 0.18
C SER A 7 33.50 11.35 1.38
N VAL A 8 33.10 11.86 2.55
CA VAL A 8 33.93 11.77 3.78
C VAL A 8 33.96 10.36 4.34
N GLN A 9 32.84 9.63 4.38
CA GLN A 9 32.82 8.23 4.83
C GLN A 9 33.65 7.35 3.87
N ILE A 10 33.49 7.50 2.55
CA ILE A 10 34.24 6.75 1.54
C ILE A 10 35.73 7.11 1.60
N GLU A 11 36.11 8.39 1.74
CA GLU A 11 37.53 8.74 1.96
C GLU A 11 38.09 8.12 3.25
N THR A 12 37.32 8.02 4.35
CA THR A 12 37.80 7.34 5.56
C THR A 12 37.94 5.83 5.36
N THR A 13 37.00 5.16 4.68
CA THR A 13 37.12 3.72 4.38
C THR A 13 38.26 3.44 3.40
N THR A 14 38.45 4.26 2.37
CA THR A 14 39.53 4.08 1.39
C THR A 14 40.91 4.39 1.98
N ARG A 15 41.05 5.45 2.80
CA ARG A 15 42.34 5.76 3.48
C ARG A 15 42.72 4.77 4.58
N ALA A 16 41.80 3.89 5.01
CA ALA A 16 42.14 2.78 5.91
C ALA A 16 42.84 1.61 5.19
N ARG A 17 42.72 1.48 3.86
CA ARG A 17 43.20 0.31 3.09
C ARG A 17 44.73 0.25 2.85
N THR A 18 45.55 1.01 3.59
CA THR A 18 47.03 1.04 3.45
C THR A 18 47.80 0.54 4.67
N SER A 19 47.19 -0.26 5.55
CA SER A 19 47.91 -1.01 6.59
C SER A 19 47.34 -2.43 6.73
N MET A 20 48.23 -3.41 6.99
CA MET A 20 47.85 -4.82 7.17
C MET A 20 47.17 -5.05 8.52
N ALA A 21 45.88 -4.73 8.61
CA ALA A 21 45.02 -5.06 9.74
C ALA A 21 43.62 -5.44 9.23
N GLY A 22 43.05 -6.51 9.77
CA GLY A 22 41.84 -7.14 9.23
C GLY A 22 40.61 -6.23 9.17
N ILE A 23 39.86 -6.38 8.07
CA ILE A 23 38.52 -5.82 7.82
C ILE A 23 37.54 -6.26 8.92
N GLN A 24 36.51 -5.46 9.22
CA GLN A 24 35.68 -5.64 10.41
C GLN A 24 34.19 -5.82 10.11
N VAL A 25 33.42 -6.22 11.12
CA VAL A 25 31.95 -6.37 11.08
C VAL A 25 31.25 -5.10 10.57
N GLY A 26 31.86 -3.93 10.80
CA GLY A 26 31.38 -2.64 10.33
C GLY A 26 31.27 -2.53 8.80
N ASP A 27 32.02 -3.32 8.03
CA ASP A 27 32.03 -3.25 6.57
C ASP A 27 30.77 -3.91 5.95
N ILE A 28 30.26 -5.01 6.52
CA ILE A 28 28.93 -5.55 6.12
C ILE A 28 27.82 -4.56 6.52
N ILE A 29 27.90 -4.00 7.74
CA ILE A 29 26.93 -3.00 8.22
C ILE A 29 26.93 -1.75 7.32
N ALA A 30 28.09 -1.37 6.79
CA ALA A 30 28.20 -0.30 5.80
C ALA A 30 27.53 -0.67 4.46
N LEU A 31 27.70 -1.90 3.96
CA LEU A 31 27.04 -2.38 2.74
C LEU A 31 25.50 -2.41 2.90
N THR A 32 24.99 -2.92 4.02
CA THR A 32 23.56 -2.82 4.39
C THR A 32 23.08 -1.36 4.38
N LYS A 33 23.84 -0.45 4.99
CA LYS A 33 23.48 0.97 5.04
C LYS A 33 23.49 1.63 3.66
N ILE A 34 24.45 1.29 2.80
CA ILE A 34 24.53 1.76 1.41
C ILE A 34 23.32 1.24 0.61
N ALA A 35 22.96 -0.03 0.74
CA ALA A 35 21.77 -0.59 0.10
C ALA A 35 20.48 0.13 0.56
N LYS A 36 20.34 0.40 1.86
CA LYS A 36 19.20 1.16 2.40
C LYS A 36 19.18 2.63 1.92
N GLU A 37 20.33 3.30 1.83
CA GLU A 37 20.42 4.65 1.26
C GLU A 37 20.10 4.67 -0.24
N ILE A 38 20.37 3.58 -0.98
CA ILE A 38 19.94 3.39 -2.37
C ILE A 38 18.41 3.22 -2.46
N LEU A 39 17.79 2.43 -1.55
CA LEU A 39 16.33 2.32 -1.43
C LEU A 39 15.68 3.68 -1.15
N ASP A 40 16.14 4.39 -0.11
CA ASP A 40 15.60 5.70 0.30
C ASP A 40 15.73 6.77 -0.81
N TYR A 41 16.77 6.67 -1.63
CA TYR A 41 17.06 7.59 -2.74
C TYR A 41 16.26 7.26 -4.02
N GLY A 42 16.09 5.97 -4.35
CA GLY A 42 15.42 5.53 -5.59
C GLY A 42 13.91 5.26 -5.47
N TRP A 43 13.45 4.73 -4.34
CA TRP A 43 12.11 4.11 -4.20
C TRP A 43 11.26 4.68 -3.06
N ASN A 44 11.46 5.97 -2.74
CA ASN A 44 10.64 6.67 -1.76
C ASN A 44 9.14 6.72 -2.17
N GLU A 45 8.23 6.44 -1.23
CA GLU A 45 6.82 6.02 -1.45
C GLU A 45 5.91 6.93 -2.31
N ARG A 46 6.37 8.09 -2.78
CA ARG A 46 5.52 9.12 -3.41
C ARG A 46 5.47 9.14 -4.92
N LEU A 47 6.36 8.42 -5.63
CA LEU A 47 6.46 8.48 -7.10
C LEU A 47 6.82 7.12 -7.72
N ASN A 48 5.82 6.25 -7.90
CA ASN A 48 6.04 4.95 -8.54
C ASN A 48 6.30 5.06 -10.05
N ALA A 49 7.38 4.42 -10.50
CA ALA A 49 7.78 4.30 -11.91
C ALA A 49 7.24 3.00 -12.54
N THR A 50 7.85 2.54 -13.64
CA THR A 50 7.51 1.28 -14.33
C THR A 50 7.74 0.05 -13.45
N ARG A 51 7.00 -1.03 -13.73
CA ARG A 51 7.13 -2.34 -13.07
C ARG A 51 8.58 -2.84 -13.01
N GLN A 52 9.33 -2.74 -14.11
CA GLN A 52 10.75 -3.15 -14.20
C GLN A 52 11.66 -2.39 -13.23
N TYR A 53 11.35 -1.11 -12.93
CA TYR A 53 12.04 -0.28 -11.95
C TYR A 53 11.69 -0.70 -10.52
N GLN A 54 10.43 -1.04 -10.25
CA GLN A 54 10.01 -1.58 -8.94
C GLN A 54 10.63 -2.96 -8.68
N GLU A 55 10.65 -3.84 -9.69
CA GLU A 55 11.32 -5.14 -9.63
C GLU A 55 12.82 -4.97 -9.34
N PHE A 56 13.49 -3.97 -9.94
CA PHE A 56 14.92 -3.68 -9.68
C PHE A 56 15.15 -3.16 -8.26
N GLY A 57 14.19 -2.39 -7.71
CA GLY A 57 14.19 -2.00 -6.30
C GLY A 57 14.02 -3.17 -5.36
N GLN A 58 13.20 -4.16 -5.73
CA GLN A 58 13.04 -5.40 -4.95
C GLN A 58 14.33 -6.24 -4.99
N ASP A 59 14.98 -6.40 -6.14
CA ASP A 59 16.28 -7.09 -6.25
C ASP A 59 17.30 -6.51 -5.23
N VAL A 60 17.41 -5.16 -5.15
CA VAL A 60 18.30 -4.47 -4.20
C VAL A 60 17.80 -4.58 -2.75
N THR A 61 16.48 -4.61 -2.52
CA THR A 61 15.88 -4.80 -1.19
C THR A 61 16.24 -6.17 -0.62
N ASP A 62 16.10 -7.22 -1.42
CA ASP A 62 16.42 -8.60 -1.02
C ASP A 62 17.92 -8.72 -0.66
N LEU A 63 18.79 -8.02 -1.39
CA LEU A 63 20.22 -7.95 -1.08
C LEU A 63 20.52 -7.20 0.21
N ALA A 64 19.80 -6.12 0.51
CA ALA A 64 19.92 -5.44 1.80
C ALA A 64 19.55 -6.39 2.97
N THR A 65 18.45 -7.13 2.86
CA THR A 65 18.00 -8.08 3.89
C THR A 65 18.95 -9.28 4.05
N ASN A 66 19.47 -9.86 2.97
CA ASN A 66 20.43 -10.96 3.05
C ASN A 66 21.76 -10.54 3.72
N LEU A 67 22.21 -9.30 3.48
CA LEU A 67 23.37 -8.72 4.17
C LEU A 67 23.09 -8.42 5.67
N GLU A 68 21.86 -8.11 6.04
CA GLU A 68 21.46 -7.96 7.46
C GLU A 68 21.55 -9.28 8.23
N VAL A 69 21.05 -10.39 7.66
CA VAL A 69 21.14 -11.71 8.30
C VAL A 69 22.60 -12.12 8.49
N LEU A 70 23.47 -11.86 7.50
CA LEU A 70 24.90 -12.11 7.61
C LEU A 70 25.56 -11.28 8.73
N ALA A 71 25.17 -10.01 8.86
CA ALA A 71 25.65 -9.15 9.95
C ALA A 71 25.13 -9.58 11.34
N GLU A 72 23.91 -10.11 11.43
CA GLU A 72 23.34 -10.62 12.69
C GLU A 72 24.02 -11.91 13.15
N VAL A 73 24.28 -12.86 12.25
CA VAL A 73 25.06 -14.08 12.53
C VAL A 73 26.40 -13.74 13.20
N ILE A 74 27.14 -12.77 12.65
CA ILE A 74 28.46 -12.36 13.17
C ILE A 74 28.34 -11.67 14.54
N GLN A 75 27.36 -10.77 14.71
CA GLN A 75 27.12 -10.10 15.99
C GLN A 75 26.73 -11.09 17.10
N GLN A 76 25.92 -12.09 16.77
CA GLN A 76 25.50 -13.14 17.70
C GLN A 76 26.65 -14.12 18.01
N ALA A 77 27.51 -14.43 17.05
CA ALA A 77 28.72 -15.23 17.27
C ALA A 77 29.71 -14.52 18.20
N ASP A 78 30.00 -13.24 17.97
CA ASP A 78 30.89 -12.45 18.84
C ASP A 78 30.30 -12.28 20.26
N LEU A 79 28.99 -12.03 20.39
CA LEU A 79 28.31 -11.98 21.69
C LEU A 79 28.38 -13.32 22.45
N LYS A 80 28.32 -14.46 21.77
CA LYS A 80 28.46 -15.79 22.37
C LYS A 80 29.91 -16.04 22.83
N LEU A 81 30.90 -15.63 22.03
CA LEU A 81 32.33 -15.70 22.42
C LEU A 81 32.62 -14.83 23.66
N GLN A 82 32.02 -13.63 23.75
CA GLN A 82 32.13 -12.76 24.92
C GLN A 82 31.43 -13.33 26.17
N THR A 83 30.20 -13.84 26.04
CA THR A 83 29.41 -14.32 27.19
C THR A 83 29.90 -15.65 27.76
N LEU A 84 30.48 -16.53 26.94
CA LEU A 84 31.04 -17.82 27.37
C LEU A 84 32.44 -17.73 28.03
N GLY A 85 32.90 -16.52 28.36
CA GLY A 85 33.95 -16.30 29.38
C GLY A 85 35.31 -15.84 28.88
N ALA A 86 35.48 -15.59 27.58
CA ALA A 86 36.75 -15.13 27.01
C ALA A 86 37.09 -13.68 27.43
N ARG A 87 37.87 -13.49 28.49
CA ARG A 87 38.22 -12.17 29.03
C ARG A 87 39.07 -11.35 28.04
N SER A 88 38.42 -10.40 27.38
CA SER A 88 38.95 -9.18 26.71
C SER A 88 40.07 -9.30 25.67
N ARG A 89 40.49 -10.52 25.26
CA ARG A 89 41.52 -10.70 24.22
C ARG A 89 41.20 -11.72 23.11
N ALA A 90 40.20 -12.58 23.26
CA ALA A 90 39.74 -13.37 22.13
C ALA A 90 39.06 -12.45 21.10
N ARG A 91 39.32 -12.70 19.83
CA ARG A 91 38.56 -12.16 18.68
C ARG A 91 37.97 -13.36 17.95
N LEU A 92 36.78 -13.18 17.39
CA LEU A 92 36.18 -14.17 16.49
C LEU A 92 37.16 -14.54 15.36
N ARG A 93 37.39 -15.84 15.13
CA ARG A 93 38.34 -16.35 14.12
C ARG A 93 37.63 -16.66 12.80
N TRP A 94 37.76 -15.77 11.82
CA TRP A 94 37.14 -15.88 10.51
C TRP A 94 37.98 -15.18 9.45
N ASP A 95 37.98 -15.72 8.23
CA ASP A 95 38.69 -15.14 7.10
C ASP A 95 37.74 -14.31 6.24
N TRP A 96 37.94 -12.99 6.25
CA TRP A 96 37.23 -12.09 5.36
C TRP A 96 37.55 -12.34 3.88
N CYS A 97 38.76 -12.81 3.56
CA CYS A 97 39.22 -12.97 2.18
C CYS A 97 38.33 -13.98 1.44
N SER A 98 38.30 -15.23 1.88
CA SER A 98 37.44 -16.29 1.33
C SER A 98 35.96 -15.92 1.34
N LEU A 99 35.43 -15.36 2.43
CA LEU A 99 34.02 -14.93 2.45
C LEU A 99 33.72 -13.85 1.39
N SER A 100 34.64 -12.89 1.19
CA SER A 100 34.49 -11.84 0.18
C SER A 100 34.69 -12.33 -1.25
N GLN A 101 35.53 -13.36 -1.46
CA GLN A 101 35.67 -14.05 -2.74
C GLN A 101 34.39 -14.84 -3.07
N ILE A 102 33.85 -15.60 -2.10
CA ILE A 102 32.62 -16.37 -2.20
C ILE A 102 31.43 -15.46 -2.51
N ILE A 103 31.17 -14.42 -1.71
CA ILE A 103 30.05 -13.50 -1.92
C ILE A 103 30.27 -12.64 -3.19
N GLY A 104 31.51 -12.28 -3.48
CA GLY A 104 31.88 -11.35 -4.54
C GLY A 104 31.70 -9.88 -4.16
N ASN A 105 32.10 -8.98 -5.07
CA ASN A 105 32.18 -7.54 -4.80
C ASN A 105 30.80 -6.83 -4.79
N CYS A 106 30.05 -6.98 -3.69
CA CYS A 106 28.82 -6.26 -3.43
C CYS A 106 29.01 -4.74 -3.34
N GLU A 107 30.18 -4.25 -2.89
CA GLU A 107 30.50 -2.81 -2.80
C GLU A 107 30.37 -2.15 -4.18
N GLN A 108 31.03 -2.73 -5.19
CA GLN A 108 30.97 -2.24 -6.57
C GLN A 108 29.56 -2.39 -7.17
N THR A 109 28.88 -3.52 -6.94
CA THR A 109 27.52 -3.73 -7.48
C THR A 109 26.51 -2.73 -6.92
N LEU A 110 26.54 -2.42 -5.62
CA LEU A 110 25.70 -1.38 -5.03
C LEU A 110 26.09 0.04 -5.53
N GLN A 111 27.39 0.32 -5.67
CA GLN A 111 27.88 1.59 -6.20
C GLN A 111 27.44 1.82 -7.66
N ASP A 112 27.46 0.78 -8.50
CA ASP A 112 26.98 0.84 -9.87
C ASP A 112 25.45 1.07 -9.92
N CYS A 113 24.69 0.43 -9.02
CA CYS A 113 23.25 0.66 -8.89
C CYS A 113 22.94 2.12 -8.50
N TYR A 114 23.66 2.69 -7.53
CA TYR A 114 23.50 4.10 -7.16
C TYR A 114 23.76 5.03 -8.35
N VAL A 115 24.82 4.76 -9.14
CA VAL A 115 25.17 5.56 -10.32
C VAL A 115 24.12 5.44 -11.42
N LEU A 116 23.59 4.24 -11.68
CA LEU A 116 22.48 4.02 -12.61
C LEU A 116 21.26 4.87 -12.23
N LEU A 117 20.92 4.90 -10.95
CA LEU A 117 19.75 5.60 -10.41
C LEU A 117 19.94 7.13 -10.38
N GLU A 118 21.10 7.65 -9.96
CA GLU A 118 21.38 9.10 -9.99
C GLU A 118 21.33 9.64 -11.43
N ARG A 119 21.86 8.89 -12.42
CA ARG A 119 21.78 9.24 -13.85
C ARG A 119 20.35 9.22 -14.40
N ASN A 120 19.49 8.33 -13.88
CA ASN A 120 18.18 8.04 -14.44
C ASN A 120 16.99 8.45 -13.54
N ALA A 121 17.23 9.29 -12.53
CA ALA A 121 16.22 9.81 -11.59
C ALA A 121 15.01 10.51 -12.25
N ARG A 122 15.08 10.83 -13.54
CA ARG A 122 13.93 11.28 -14.35
C ARG A 122 12.76 10.29 -14.35
N PHE A 123 13.03 8.97 -14.32
CA PHE A 123 11.98 7.94 -14.35
C PHE A 123 11.22 7.80 -13.02
N ALA A 124 11.82 8.21 -11.90
CA ALA A 124 11.16 8.35 -10.60
C ALA A 124 10.17 9.54 -10.54
N SER A 125 9.60 9.96 -11.68
CA SER A 125 8.64 11.07 -11.79
C SER A 125 7.52 10.80 -12.80
N GLY A 126 7.00 9.57 -12.80
CA GLY A 126 5.83 9.14 -13.57
C GLY A 126 6.13 8.69 -15.00
N SER A 127 5.33 7.75 -15.50
CA SER A 127 5.50 7.11 -16.81
C SER A 127 4.35 7.47 -17.78
N GLY A 128 4.74 7.72 -19.03
CA GLY A 128 3.86 7.61 -20.19
C GLY A 128 4.42 6.53 -21.13
N ALA A 129 3.72 6.17 -22.20
CA ALA A 129 4.16 5.12 -23.14
C ALA A 129 5.59 5.38 -23.66
N LEU A 130 5.93 6.64 -23.98
CA LEU A 130 7.28 7.07 -24.35
C LEU A 130 8.31 6.77 -23.27
N ARG A 131 8.06 7.13 -22.01
CA ARG A 131 8.99 6.84 -20.89
C ARG A 131 9.16 5.35 -20.62
N SER A 132 8.13 4.53 -20.86
CA SER A 132 8.25 3.08 -20.80
C SER A 132 9.12 2.53 -21.93
N ILE A 133 9.04 3.11 -23.14
CA ILE A 133 9.93 2.80 -24.27
C ILE A 133 11.35 3.28 -23.98
N GLU A 134 11.54 4.53 -23.53
CA GLU A 134 12.83 5.10 -23.12
C GLU A 134 13.53 4.22 -22.06
N TRP A 135 12.81 3.72 -21.04
CA TRP A 135 13.40 2.79 -20.08
C TRP A 135 13.84 1.48 -20.76
N ASN A 136 12.98 0.88 -21.58
CA ASN A 136 13.26 -0.40 -22.26
C ASN A 136 14.37 -0.31 -23.32
N VAL A 137 14.59 0.87 -23.93
CA VAL A 137 15.62 1.09 -24.95
C VAL A 137 16.94 1.58 -24.34
N LEU A 138 16.90 2.46 -23.34
CA LEU A 138 18.08 3.23 -22.88
C LEU A 138 18.63 2.80 -21.52
N VAL A 139 17.88 2.04 -20.70
CA VAL A 139 18.28 1.71 -19.31
C VAL A 139 18.17 0.23 -18.98
N GLN A 140 17.17 -0.47 -19.54
CA GLN A 140 16.88 -1.87 -19.23
C GLN A 140 18.10 -2.79 -19.42
N GLY A 141 18.95 -2.55 -20.42
CA GLY A 141 20.17 -3.35 -20.64
C GLY A 141 21.25 -3.21 -19.56
N GLU A 142 21.39 -2.02 -18.95
CA GLU A 142 22.31 -1.78 -17.81
C GLU A 142 21.67 -2.28 -16.50
N ALA A 143 20.35 -2.07 -16.34
CA ALA A 143 19.57 -2.54 -15.20
C ALA A 143 19.53 -4.07 -15.10
N ASP A 144 19.36 -4.79 -16.21
CA ASP A 144 19.32 -6.27 -16.22
C ASP A 144 20.70 -6.89 -15.94
N GLN A 145 21.80 -6.24 -16.34
CA GLN A 145 23.16 -6.67 -15.96
C GLN A 145 23.39 -6.52 -14.45
N LEU A 146 22.94 -5.40 -13.86
CA LEU A 146 23.04 -5.20 -12.41
C LEU A 146 22.10 -6.14 -11.64
N ARG A 147 20.87 -6.37 -12.13
CA ARG A 147 19.95 -7.41 -11.61
C ARG A 147 20.60 -8.78 -11.58
N GLN A 148 21.25 -9.20 -12.67
CA GLN A 148 21.95 -10.49 -12.71
C GLN A 148 23.06 -10.58 -11.67
N ARG A 149 23.87 -9.52 -11.51
CA ARG A 149 24.90 -9.43 -10.45
C ARG A 149 24.30 -9.48 -9.04
N ILE A 150 23.25 -8.70 -8.77
CA ILE A 150 22.53 -8.70 -7.49
C ILE A 150 22.00 -10.10 -7.16
N GLN A 151 21.34 -10.75 -8.12
CA GLN A 151 20.77 -12.09 -7.93
C GLN A 151 21.85 -13.17 -7.75
N GLN A 152 23.00 -13.04 -8.41
CA GLN A 152 24.19 -13.87 -8.14
C GLN A 152 24.66 -13.68 -6.70
N HIS A 153 24.92 -12.44 -6.26
CA HIS A 153 25.31 -12.15 -4.87
C HIS A 153 24.30 -12.72 -3.86
N ASN A 154 23.00 -12.53 -4.09
CA ASN A 154 21.93 -13.06 -3.23
C ASN A 154 22.00 -14.59 -3.08
N THR A 155 22.13 -15.34 -4.18
CA THR A 155 22.26 -16.81 -4.07
C THR A 155 23.56 -17.24 -3.41
N LYS A 156 24.70 -16.58 -3.69
CA LYS A 156 25.96 -16.91 -3.00
C LYS A 156 25.89 -16.63 -1.50
N ILE A 157 25.27 -15.52 -1.08
CA ILE A 157 25.03 -15.22 0.35
C ILE A 157 24.13 -16.29 0.97
N LEU A 158 22.99 -16.63 0.35
CA LEU A 158 22.06 -17.64 0.89
C LEU A 158 22.71 -19.03 1.01
N LEU A 159 23.56 -19.42 0.06
CA LEU A 159 24.31 -20.68 0.10
C LEU A 159 25.46 -20.65 1.14
N ALA A 160 26.08 -19.48 1.36
CA ALA A 160 27.16 -19.32 2.33
C ALA A 160 26.67 -19.14 3.79
N LEU A 161 25.47 -18.59 4.01
CA LEU A 161 24.97 -18.19 5.34
C LEU A 161 25.02 -19.29 6.40
N ALA A 162 24.47 -20.47 6.10
CA ALA A 162 24.44 -21.59 7.04
C ALA A 162 25.83 -22.23 7.27
N PRO A 163 26.63 -22.57 6.23
CA PRO A 163 28.02 -23.02 6.41
C PRO A 163 28.89 -22.02 7.19
N PHE A 164 28.74 -20.73 6.91
CA PHE A 164 29.46 -19.67 7.59
C PHE A 164 29.12 -19.58 9.08
N GLU A 165 27.84 -19.73 9.46
CA GLU A 165 27.49 -19.85 10.88
C GLU A 165 28.08 -21.13 11.51
N ILE A 166 28.02 -22.28 10.82
CA ILE A 166 28.62 -23.54 11.31
C ILE A 166 30.12 -23.37 11.55
N ASP A 167 30.84 -22.72 10.63
CA ASP A 167 32.27 -22.39 10.78
C ASP A 167 32.52 -21.52 12.02
N LEU A 168 31.78 -20.42 12.17
CA LEU A 168 31.93 -19.50 13.31
C LEU A 168 31.67 -20.19 14.64
N LEU A 169 30.55 -20.91 14.77
CA LEU A 169 30.18 -21.58 16.01
C LEU A 169 31.12 -22.75 16.32
N SER A 170 31.61 -23.47 15.30
CA SER A 170 32.61 -24.54 15.47
C SER A 170 33.96 -23.98 15.92
N ARG A 171 34.39 -22.83 15.41
CA ARG A 171 35.63 -22.16 15.84
C ARG A 171 35.51 -21.58 17.26
N ILE A 172 34.35 -21.06 17.63
CA ILE A 172 34.03 -20.72 19.04
C ILE A 172 34.10 -21.99 19.92
N GLN A 173 33.57 -23.13 19.46
CA GLN A 173 33.67 -24.40 20.21
C GLN A 173 35.13 -24.84 20.38
N GLN A 174 35.97 -24.71 19.34
CA GLN A 174 37.40 -25.01 19.42
C GLN A 174 38.13 -24.06 20.38
N ASP A 175 37.87 -22.75 20.31
CA ASP A 175 38.51 -21.76 21.18
C ASP A 175 38.12 -21.95 22.64
N LEU A 176 36.85 -22.23 22.91
CA LEU A 176 36.39 -22.64 24.23
C LEU A 176 37.03 -23.96 24.66
N GLN A 177 37.14 -24.97 23.80
CA GLN A 177 37.83 -26.23 24.15
C GLN A 177 39.32 -26.04 24.46
N LEU A 178 40.01 -25.11 23.80
CA LEU A 178 41.40 -24.76 24.11
C LEU A 178 41.50 -24.04 25.46
N ILE A 179 40.66 -23.03 25.71
CA ILE A 179 40.56 -22.33 27.00
C ILE A 179 40.20 -23.31 28.13
N HIS A 180 39.27 -24.24 27.90
CA HIS A 180 38.88 -25.24 28.89
C HIS A 180 39.90 -26.35 29.10
N ARG A 181 40.82 -26.59 28.15
CA ARG A 181 41.96 -27.51 28.35
C ARG A 181 43.00 -26.90 29.30
N ASP A 182 43.16 -25.57 29.27
CA ASP A 182 43.97 -24.81 30.23
C ASP A 182 43.27 -24.67 31.60
N LEU A 183 41.93 -24.63 31.62
CA LEU A 183 41.12 -24.53 32.84
C LEU A 183 40.65 -25.87 33.45
N ALA A 184 41.10 -27.00 32.90
CA ALA A 184 40.49 -28.32 33.11
C ALA A 184 40.51 -28.82 34.57
N ASP A 185 41.49 -28.39 35.36
CA ASP A 185 41.75 -28.83 36.74
C ASP A 185 40.62 -28.54 37.76
N ARG A 186 39.57 -27.76 37.41
CA ARG A 186 38.66 -27.20 38.44
C ARG A 186 37.15 -27.27 38.22
N ILE A 187 36.60 -27.28 37.00
CA ILE A 187 35.13 -27.09 36.82
C ILE A 187 34.52 -27.98 35.73
N THR A 188 33.98 -29.13 36.13
CA THR A 188 33.18 -30.02 35.26
C THR A 188 31.87 -29.40 34.78
N ARG A 189 31.28 -28.47 35.54
CA ARG A 189 29.92 -27.94 35.28
C ARG A 189 29.77 -27.02 34.08
N VAL A 190 30.84 -26.34 33.64
CA VAL A 190 30.79 -25.48 32.42
C VAL A 190 30.87 -26.33 31.14
N HIS A 191 31.33 -27.59 31.25
CA HIS A 191 31.51 -28.48 30.12
C HIS A 191 30.20 -28.84 29.40
N GLU A 192 29.05 -28.83 30.09
CA GLU A 192 27.75 -29.14 29.45
C GLU A 192 27.17 -27.97 28.65
N ASP A 193 27.40 -26.71 29.07
CA ASP A 193 26.89 -25.52 28.39
C ASP A 193 27.69 -25.20 27.11
N VAL A 194 29.02 -25.37 27.15
CA VAL A 194 29.92 -25.25 25.97
C VAL A 194 29.54 -26.22 24.85
N LEU A 195 28.84 -27.30 25.19
CA LEU A 195 28.39 -28.33 24.27
C LEU A 195 26.96 -28.08 23.75
N ARG A 196 26.40 -26.88 23.93
CA ARG A 196 25.10 -26.45 23.39
C ARG A 196 25.16 -25.04 22.80
N ILE A 197 26.11 -24.81 21.90
CA ILE A 197 26.18 -23.56 21.14
C ILE A 197 25.02 -23.52 20.13
N GLN A 198 24.10 -22.58 20.32
CA GLN A 198 23.00 -22.29 19.41
C GLN A 198 23.37 -21.12 18.48
N GLY A 199 22.91 -21.16 17.23
CA GLY A 199 23.05 -20.12 16.22
C GLY A 199 21.84 -19.18 16.09
N VAL A 200 21.81 -18.42 15.00
CA VAL A 200 20.68 -17.63 14.50
C VAL A 200 19.88 -18.45 13.49
N ILE A 201 20.60 -19.20 12.64
CA ILE A 201 20.07 -20.09 11.60
C ILE A 201 20.15 -21.55 12.07
N ILE A 202 21.24 -21.93 12.76
CA ILE A 202 21.51 -23.31 13.21
C ILE A 202 21.22 -23.47 14.72
N PRO A 203 20.04 -23.96 15.14
CA PRO A 203 19.63 -23.93 16.56
C PRO A 203 20.37 -24.94 17.46
N ASP A 204 20.98 -25.98 16.90
CA ASP A 204 21.88 -26.91 17.59
C ASP A 204 23.01 -27.31 16.65
N LEU A 205 24.21 -26.78 16.91
CA LEU A 205 25.41 -27.04 16.10
C LEU A 205 25.77 -28.54 16.04
N ARG A 206 25.57 -29.28 17.13
CA ARG A 206 25.93 -30.71 17.18
C ARG A 206 25.00 -31.55 16.34
N GLN A 207 23.70 -31.23 16.36
CA GLN A 207 22.74 -31.94 15.53
C GLN A 207 23.01 -31.71 14.04
N GLU A 208 23.47 -30.53 13.64
CA GLU A 208 23.81 -30.28 12.23
C GLU A 208 25.13 -30.92 11.81
N LEU A 209 26.20 -30.80 12.62
CA LEU A 209 27.47 -31.48 12.35
C LEU A 209 27.29 -33.01 12.24
N ALA A 210 26.55 -33.62 13.18
CA ALA A 210 26.26 -35.06 13.14
C ALA A 210 25.35 -35.49 11.98
N GLN A 211 24.63 -34.56 11.34
CA GLN A 211 23.94 -34.81 10.08
C GLN A 211 24.87 -34.64 8.87
N GLN A 212 25.82 -33.70 8.90
CA GLN A 212 26.81 -33.53 7.84
C GLN A 212 27.76 -34.74 7.76
N ASP A 213 28.29 -35.19 8.90
CA ASP A 213 29.14 -36.40 9.02
C ASP A 213 28.46 -37.70 8.53
N ALA A 214 27.12 -37.70 8.41
CA ALA A 214 26.31 -38.87 8.07
C ALA A 214 25.70 -38.82 6.65
N ARG A 215 26.04 -37.82 5.83
CA ARG A 215 25.57 -37.68 4.43
C ARG A 215 26.57 -38.29 3.45
N GLU A 216 26.12 -39.25 2.64
CA GLU A 216 26.85 -39.66 1.42
C GLU A 216 26.35 -38.81 0.22
N PRO A 217 27.23 -38.09 -0.50
CA PRO A 217 26.83 -37.35 -1.69
C PRO A 217 26.35 -38.26 -2.82
N HIS A 218 25.23 -37.90 -3.44
CA HIS A 218 24.63 -38.64 -4.55
C HIS A 218 24.83 -37.90 -5.88
N SER A 219 25.21 -38.62 -6.94
CA SER A 219 25.38 -38.04 -8.27
C SER A 219 24.89 -39.02 -9.34
N ILE A 220 24.25 -38.48 -10.38
CA ILE A 220 24.04 -39.21 -11.64
C ILE A 220 25.33 -39.22 -12.47
N GLU A 221 25.44 -40.17 -13.41
CA GLU A 221 26.57 -40.22 -14.35
C GLU A 221 26.45 -39.13 -15.43
N VAL A 222 27.60 -38.57 -15.85
CA VAL A 222 27.69 -37.68 -17.02
C VAL A 222 28.08 -38.54 -18.24
N PRO A 223 27.29 -38.56 -19.32
CA PRO A 223 27.65 -39.28 -20.55
C PRO A 223 29.01 -38.87 -21.09
N LEU A 224 29.80 -39.86 -21.54
CA LEU A 224 31.21 -39.66 -21.91
C LEU A 224 31.38 -38.63 -23.03
N ASP A 225 30.50 -38.62 -24.03
CA ASP A 225 30.48 -37.68 -25.15
C ASP A 225 30.18 -36.23 -24.72
N ILE A 226 29.32 -36.06 -23.71
CA ILE A 226 29.02 -34.77 -23.08
C ILE A 226 30.20 -34.30 -22.23
N ALA A 227 30.80 -35.17 -21.41
CA ALA A 227 31.99 -34.86 -20.62
C ALA A 227 33.17 -34.43 -21.51
N ASP A 228 33.39 -35.15 -22.61
CA ASP A 228 34.35 -34.83 -23.66
C ASP A 228 34.10 -33.44 -24.28
N ALA A 229 32.82 -33.06 -24.47
CA ALA A 229 32.45 -31.76 -25.00
C ALA A 229 32.68 -30.63 -23.99
N PHE A 230 32.41 -30.87 -22.70
CA PHE A 230 32.74 -29.94 -21.61
C PHE A 230 34.24 -29.73 -21.48
N GLU A 231 35.06 -30.79 -21.56
CA GLU A 231 36.53 -30.69 -21.47
C GLU A 231 37.11 -29.86 -22.62
N ARG A 232 36.61 -30.07 -23.85
CA ARG A 232 36.97 -29.24 -25.02
C ARG A 232 36.58 -27.77 -24.82
N ALA A 233 35.38 -27.50 -24.32
CA ALA A 233 34.85 -26.15 -24.09
C ALA A 233 35.55 -25.41 -22.93
N PHE A 234 35.95 -26.14 -21.88
CA PHE A 234 36.76 -25.65 -20.77
C PHE A 234 38.16 -25.26 -21.26
N SER A 235 38.79 -26.14 -22.04
CA SER A 235 40.14 -25.93 -22.60
C SER A 235 40.23 -24.78 -23.61
N THR A 236 39.14 -24.41 -24.29
CA THR A 236 39.21 -23.41 -25.39
C THR A 236 39.52 -22.00 -24.91
N VAL A 237 39.24 -21.68 -23.64
CA VAL A 237 39.55 -20.36 -23.04
C VAL A 237 41.01 -20.28 -22.56
N SER A 238 41.65 -21.41 -22.29
CA SER A 238 43.05 -21.50 -21.83
C SER A 238 44.08 -21.44 -22.97
N LEU A 239 43.69 -21.01 -24.18
CA LEU A 239 44.53 -21.00 -25.37
C LEU A 239 45.34 -19.71 -25.58
N GLU A 240 45.20 -18.69 -24.72
CA GLU A 240 46.15 -17.56 -24.70
C GLU A 240 47.46 -17.95 -23.97
N PRO A 241 48.65 -17.85 -24.61
CA PRO A 241 49.91 -18.28 -24.01
C PRO A 241 50.28 -17.45 -22.77
N GLY A 242 50.03 -18.01 -21.58
CA GLY A 242 50.30 -17.38 -20.28
C GLY A 242 49.05 -17.09 -19.43
N ALA A 243 47.85 -17.48 -19.88
CA ALA A 243 46.67 -17.53 -19.02
C ALA A 243 46.92 -18.46 -17.81
N ALA A 244 46.55 -18.01 -16.62
CA ALA A 244 46.60 -18.83 -15.40
C ALA A 244 45.51 -19.93 -15.44
N SER A 245 45.67 -20.95 -14.59
CA SER A 245 44.59 -21.88 -14.27
C SER A 245 43.38 -21.12 -13.70
N PRO A 246 42.13 -21.54 -14.00
CA PRO A 246 40.94 -20.91 -13.44
C PRO A 246 40.94 -20.97 -11.92
N GLU A 247 40.78 -19.81 -11.27
CA GLU A 247 40.70 -19.71 -9.80
C GLU A 247 39.49 -20.51 -9.26
N LEU A 248 39.57 -21.00 -8.03
CA LEU A 248 38.47 -21.68 -7.32
C LEU A 248 37.17 -20.87 -7.35
N LYS A 249 37.32 -19.54 -7.27
CA LYS A 249 36.23 -18.56 -7.36
C LYS A 249 35.51 -18.58 -8.71
N ASP A 250 36.22 -18.80 -9.82
CA ASP A 250 35.60 -18.79 -11.16
C ASP A 250 34.90 -20.12 -11.46
N LEU A 251 35.45 -21.25 -10.96
CA LEU A 251 34.76 -22.55 -10.95
C LEU A 251 33.46 -22.50 -10.14
N ALA A 252 33.48 -21.88 -8.95
CA ALA A 252 32.29 -21.75 -8.10
C ALA A 252 31.24 -20.80 -8.70
N ASP A 253 31.68 -19.72 -9.35
CA ASP A 253 30.79 -18.77 -10.04
C ASP A 253 30.10 -19.42 -11.25
N ALA A 254 30.82 -20.24 -12.02
CA ALA A 254 30.26 -21.06 -13.10
C ALA A 254 29.26 -22.09 -12.55
N PHE A 255 29.59 -22.78 -11.46
CA PHE A 255 28.69 -23.76 -10.82
C PHE A 255 27.36 -23.11 -10.40
N VAL A 256 27.40 -21.99 -9.66
CA VAL A 256 26.19 -21.31 -9.17
C VAL A 256 25.34 -20.76 -10.33
N LEU A 257 25.97 -20.35 -11.44
CA LEU A 257 25.28 -19.91 -12.65
C LEU A 257 24.52 -21.07 -13.33
N PHE A 258 25.14 -22.23 -13.51
CA PHE A 258 24.46 -23.38 -14.13
C PHE A 258 23.46 -24.05 -13.19
N PHE A 259 23.71 -24.08 -11.87
CA PHE A 259 22.80 -24.69 -10.90
C PHE A 259 21.44 -23.98 -10.89
N ARG A 260 21.44 -22.64 -10.94
CA ARG A 260 20.24 -21.81 -11.14
C ARG A 260 19.52 -22.04 -12.48
N GLN A 261 20.20 -22.58 -13.48
CA GLN A 261 19.67 -22.87 -14.82
C GLN A 261 19.46 -24.38 -15.08
N SER A 262 19.57 -25.20 -14.04
CA SER A 262 19.35 -26.66 -14.07
C SER A 262 17.86 -27.00 -13.85
N THR A 263 17.57 -28.25 -13.50
CA THR A 263 16.21 -28.75 -13.20
C THR A 263 15.61 -28.23 -11.88
N VAL A 264 16.37 -27.49 -11.05
CA VAL A 264 15.89 -26.88 -9.79
C VAL A 264 14.54 -26.16 -9.95
N CYS A 265 14.37 -25.38 -11.03
CA CYS A 265 13.12 -24.64 -11.29
C CYS A 265 12.07 -25.40 -12.12
N PHE A 266 12.37 -26.62 -12.58
CA PHE A 266 11.44 -27.45 -13.35
C PHE A 266 10.27 -27.96 -12.48
N LYS A 267 9.10 -28.16 -13.07
CA LYS A 267 7.89 -28.68 -12.40
C LYS A 267 7.26 -29.78 -13.25
N GLN A 268 7.30 -31.02 -12.75
CA GLN A 268 6.75 -32.18 -13.43
C GLN A 268 5.24 -32.05 -13.68
N GLY A 269 4.79 -32.45 -14.87
CA GLY A 269 3.38 -32.61 -15.20
C GLY A 269 2.86 -34.04 -14.97
N LEU A 270 1.58 -34.25 -15.30
CA LEU A 270 0.88 -35.52 -15.07
C LEU A 270 1.29 -36.61 -16.08
N PHE A 271 1.70 -36.24 -17.30
CA PHE A 271 2.08 -37.20 -18.34
C PHE A 271 3.59 -37.42 -18.39
N ALA A 272 4.05 -38.60 -18.81
CA ALA A 272 5.48 -38.94 -18.83
C ALA A 272 6.35 -37.97 -19.67
N ARG A 273 5.81 -37.45 -20.78
CA ARG A 273 6.45 -36.41 -21.59
C ARG A 273 6.67 -35.09 -20.82
N ASP A 274 5.84 -34.82 -19.81
CA ASP A 274 5.91 -33.62 -18.97
C ASP A 274 6.90 -33.82 -17.79
N ARG A 275 7.64 -34.94 -17.78
CA ARG A 275 8.72 -35.27 -16.83
C ARG A 275 10.11 -35.28 -17.47
N VAL A 276 10.18 -35.14 -18.79
CA VAL A 276 11.44 -34.91 -19.50
C VAL A 276 11.74 -33.41 -19.43
N PRO A 277 12.82 -32.96 -18.78
CA PRO A 277 13.18 -31.56 -18.77
C PRO A 277 13.81 -31.15 -20.11
N PRO A 278 13.79 -29.85 -20.48
CA PRO A 278 14.45 -29.38 -21.70
C PRO A 278 15.95 -29.66 -21.67
N ASP A 279 16.52 -30.05 -22.81
CA ASP A 279 17.94 -30.42 -22.99
C ASP A 279 18.90 -29.43 -22.31
N ALA A 280 18.66 -28.11 -22.43
CA ALA A 280 19.47 -27.09 -21.79
C ALA A 280 19.50 -27.19 -20.24
N GLN A 281 18.38 -27.50 -19.59
CA GLN A 281 18.31 -27.66 -18.14
C GLN A 281 18.98 -28.96 -17.68
N TYR A 282 18.85 -30.04 -18.47
CA TYR A 282 19.55 -31.30 -18.21
C TYR A 282 21.07 -31.15 -18.38
N VAL A 283 21.53 -30.57 -19.49
CA VAL A 283 22.95 -30.30 -19.74
C VAL A 283 23.54 -29.37 -18.67
N ASN A 284 22.79 -28.39 -18.17
CA ASN A 284 23.24 -27.55 -17.04
C ASN A 284 23.35 -28.32 -15.72
N LEU A 285 22.49 -29.32 -15.43
CA LEU A 285 22.67 -30.22 -14.29
C LEU A 285 23.97 -31.05 -14.45
N LEU A 286 24.22 -31.59 -15.65
CA LEU A 286 25.45 -32.33 -15.96
C LEU A 286 26.70 -31.45 -15.80
N LYS A 287 26.65 -30.17 -16.18
CA LYS A 287 27.74 -29.20 -15.91
C LYS A 287 28.01 -29.02 -14.43
N CYS A 288 26.97 -28.96 -13.59
CA CYS A 288 27.15 -28.83 -12.14
C CYS A 288 27.90 -30.04 -11.56
N ILE A 289 27.59 -31.25 -12.02
CA ILE A 289 28.29 -32.48 -11.62
C ILE A 289 29.76 -32.44 -12.05
N TRP A 290 30.01 -32.12 -13.32
CA TRP A 290 31.36 -32.02 -13.87
C TRP A 290 32.19 -30.91 -13.20
N LEU A 291 31.59 -29.74 -12.92
CA LEU A 291 32.24 -28.66 -12.16
C LEU A 291 32.47 -29.01 -10.69
N MET A 292 31.60 -29.80 -10.05
CA MET A 292 31.79 -30.22 -8.66
C MET A 292 33.02 -31.13 -8.50
N GLN A 293 33.28 -31.99 -9.48
CA GLN A 293 34.53 -32.76 -9.54
C GLN A 293 35.74 -31.82 -9.60
N ARG A 294 35.74 -30.84 -10.51
CA ARG A 294 36.83 -29.84 -10.64
C ARG A 294 37.00 -28.93 -9.42
N LEU A 295 35.92 -28.60 -8.71
CA LEU A 295 35.98 -27.87 -7.45
C LEU A 295 36.72 -28.67 -6.37
N ARG A 296 36.40 -29.96 -6.22
CA ARG A 296 37.07 -30.88 -5.28
C ARG A 296 38.53 -31.17 -5.66
N GLU A 297 38.84 -31.20 -6.95
CA GLU A 297 40.21 -31.38 -7.48
C GLU A 297 41.09 -30.12 -7.37
N SER A 298 40.52 -28.95 -7.03
CA SER A 298 41.27 -27.69 -6.97
C SER A 298 42.27 -27.65 -5.81
N THR A 299 43.54 -27.36 -6.13
CA THR A 299 44.60 -27.17 -5.13
C THR A 299 44.30 -26.00 -4.18
N GLU A 300 43.63 -24.94 -4.66
CA GLU A 300 43.22 -23.80 -3.82
C GLU A 300 42.20 -24.20 -2.73
N LEU A 301 41.43 -25.27 -2.95
CA LEU A 301 40.52 -25.82 -1.95
C LEU A 301 41.23 -26.78 -0.99
N GLN A 302 42.21 -27.55 -1.48
CA GLN A 302 42.97 -28.54 -0.71
C GLN A 302 44.01 -27.89 0.21
N ASP A 303 44.68 -26.84 -0.25
CA ASP A 303 45.64 -26.02 0.51
C ASP A 303 44.97 -24.85 1.28
N ALA A 304 43.63 -24.84 1.38
CA ALA A 304 42.87 -23.76 2.00
C ALA A 304 43.24 -23.56 3.49
N PRO A 305 43.45 -22.31 3.96
CA PRO A 305 43.69 -22.02 5.38
C PRO A 305 42.59 -22.56 6.30
N ALA A 306 42.94 -22.94 7.53
CA ALA A 306 42.00 -23.52 8.50
C ALA A 306 40.90 -22.53 8.99
N ASP A 307 41.02 -21.24 8.69
CA ASP A 307 40.01 -20.20 8.88
C ASP A 307 39.30 -19.77 7.58
N SER A 308 39.64 -20.36 6.43
CA SER A 308 38.91 -20.21 5.16
C SER A 308 37.48 -20.72 5.27
N HIS A 309 36.58 -20.12 4.50
CA HIS A 309 35.18 -20.55 4.37
C HIS A 309 34.91 -21.37 3.09
N TRP A 310 35.93 -21.56 2.24
CA TRP A 310 35.80 -22.31 1.00
C TRP A 310 35.40 -23.79 1.17
N PRO A 311 35.96 -24.59 2.10
CA PRO A 311 35.58 -25.99 2.26
C PRO A 311 34.10 -26.16 2.60
N SER A 312 33.63 -25.50 3.65
CA SER A 312 32.25 -25.56 4.12
C SER A 312 31.24 -25.04 3.08
N TYR A 313 31.64 -24.04 2.28
CA TYR A 313 30.83 -23.57 1.14
C TYR A 313 30.74 -24.60 0.00
N VAL A 314 31.85 -25.23 -0.41
CA VAL A 314 31.84 -26.26 -1.46
C VAL A 314 31.06 -27.50 -1.03
N THR A 315 31.20 -27.95 0.23
CA THR A 315 30.35 -29.01 0.78
C THR A 315 28.86 -28.66 0.70
N LYS A 316 28.48 -27.40 0.91
CA LYS A 316 27.07 -26.97 0.77
C LYS A 316 26.60 -26.92 -0.69
N LEU A 317 27.47 -26.52 -1.64
CA LEU A 317 27.16 -26.62 -3.07
C LEU A 317 26.93 -28.08 -3.49
N GLU A 318 27.69 -29.02 -2.91
CA GLU A 318 27.52 -30.45 -3.13
C GLU A 318 26.26 -31.03 -2.49
N ASP A 319 25.89 -30.61 -1.27
CA ASP A 319 24.63 -31.01 -0.61
C ASP A 319 23.40 -30.62 -1.46
N GLU A 320 23.38 -29.41 -2.02
CA GLU A 320 22.31 -28.92 -2.91
C GLU A 320 22.27 -29.69 -4.25
N LEU A 321 23.44 -29.98 -4.84
CA LEU A 321 23.53 -30.82 -6.03
C LEU A 321 23.04 -32.25 -5.77
N SER A 322 23.43 -32.82 -4.63
CA SER A 322 23.08 -34.16 -4.18
C SER A 322 21.57 -34.32 -4.02
N GLU A 323 20.87 -33.31 -3.49
CA GLU A 323 19.41 -33.31 -3.41
C GLU A 323 18.76 -33.19 -4.79
N GLU A 324 19.23 -32.27 -5.65
CA GLU A 324 18.66 -32.12 -7.00
C GLU A 324 18.91 -33.35 -7.89
N CYS A 325 20.05 -34.04 -7.77
CA CYS A 325 20.31 -35.35 -8.40
C CYS A 325 19.34 -36.42 -7.89
N ARG A 326 19.14 -36.54 -6.57
CA ARG A 326 18.18 -37.49 -5.97
C ARG A 326 16.74 -37.18 -6.35
N ARG A 327 16.40 -35.90 -6.56
CA ARG A 327 15.10 -35.46 -7.07
C ARG A 327 14.94 -35.79 -8.56
N PHE A 328 15.97 -35.56 -9.38
CA PHE A 328 15.98 -35.84 -10.82
C PHE A 328 15.62 -37.31 -11.09
N GLU A 329 16.30 -38.26 -10.45
CA GLU A 329 16.02 -39.71 -10.64
C GLU A 329 14.63 -40.15 -10.17
N ARG A 330 14.06 -39.47 -9.18
CA ARG A 330 12.75 -39.82 -8.59
C ARG A 330 11.56 -39.23 -9.35
N GLU A 331 11.73 -38.04 -9.92
CA GLU A 331 10.63 -37.24 -10.48
C GLU A 331 10.71 -37.06 -12.00
N LEU A 332 11.92 -37.09 -12.57
CA LEU A 332 12.21 -36.72 -13.95
C LEU A 332 12.74 -37.91 -14.76
N LEU A 333 12.83 -37.71 -16.08
CA LEU A 333 13.37 -38.68 -17.03
C LEU A 333 14.42 -37.98 -17.92
N PRO A 334 15.58 -38.57 -18.20
CA PRO A 334 16.56 -37.97 -19.10
C PRO A 334 16.01 -37.88 -20.54
N PRO A 335 16.36 -36.83 -21.31
CA PRO A 335 16.17 -36.80 -22.75
C PRO A 335 16.86 -38.01 -23.43
N GLN A 336 16.24 -38.58 -24.47
CA GLN A 336 16.79 -39.78 -25.13
C GLN A 336 17.99 -39.47 -26.04
N ASP A 337 17.92 -38.36 -26.79
CA ASP A 337 19.00 -37.85 -27.66
C ASP A 337 19.03 -36.30 -27.53
N PRO A 338 19.72 -35.72 -26.53
CA PRO A 338 19.73 -34.26 -26.34
C PRO A 338 20.50 -33.55 -27.47
N LEU A 339 19.91 -32.51 -28.06
CA LEU A 339 20.47 -31.78 -29.20
C LEU A 339 21.53 -30.75 -28.76
N LEU A 340 22.72 -31.25 -28.42
CA LEU A 340 23.88 -30.46 -27.98
C LEU A 340 24.27 -29.37 -29.01
N THR A 341 23.97 -28.11 -28.68
CA THR A 341 24.52 -26.95 -29.41
C THR A 341 25.87 -26.51 -28.85
N ALA A 342 26.64 -25.76 -29.63
CA ALA A 342 27.91 -25.19 -29.16
C ALA A 342 27.72 -24.30 -27.91
N GLU A 343 26.63 -23.54 -27.83
CA GLU A 343 26.29 -22.72 -26.65
C GLU A 343 25.94 -23.58 -25.43
N MET A 344 25.23 -24.71 -25.62
CA MET A 344 24.87 -25.62 -24.53
C MET A 344 26.09 -26.23 -23.85
N VAL A 345 27.21 -26.48 -24.55
CA VAL A 345 28.41 -27.10 -23.96
C VAL A 345 29.41 -26.10 -23.36
N MET A 346 29.23 -24.80 -23.55
CA MET A 346 30.13 -23.78 -22.96
C MET A 346 30.12 -23.83 -21.42
N ILE A 347 31.31 -24.03 -20.82
CA ILE A 347 31.51 -23.95 -19.37
C ILE A 347 31.69 -22.49 -18.91
N TRP A 348 32.43 -21.70 -19.68
CA TRP A 348 32.65 -20.29 -19.35
C TRP A 348 31.54 -19.42 -19.97
N PRO A 349 30.84 -18.59 -19.17
CA PRO A 349 29.95 -17.60 -19.75
C PRO A 349 30.81 -16.63 -20.58
N MET A 350 30.47 -16.46 -21.86
CA MET A 350 31.24 -15.57 -22.73
C MET A 350 31.33 -14.18 -22.09
N LYS A 351 32.56 -13.71 -21.87
CA LYS A 351 32.83 -12.30 -21.56
C LYS A 351 32.35 -11.47 -22.74
N ARG A 352 31.10 -11.01 -22.71
CA ARG A 352 30.69 -9.83 -23.48
C ARG A 352 31.60 -8.71 -23.02
N GLU A 353 32.53 -8.34 -23.89
CA GLU A 353 33.55 -7.35 -23.57
C GLU A 353 32.87 -6.11 -23.02
N SER A 354 33.33 -5.63 -21.85
CA SER A 354 32.88 -4.36 -21.32
C SER A 354 33.35 -3.26 -22.26
N THR A 355 32.50 -2.91 -23.22
CA THR A 355 32.73 -1.89 -24.25
C THR A 355 32.62 -0.50 -23.63
N ALA A 356 33.56 -0.24 -22.71
CA ALA A 356 33.71 0.99 -21.95
C ALA A 356 34.34 2.08 -22.83
N LEU A 357 33.64 2.47 -23.90
CA LEU A 357 33.97 3.67 -24.69
C LEU A 357 32.71 4.27 -25.33
N HIS A 358 32.63 5.59 -25.31
CA HIS A 358 31.56 6.34 -25.97
C HIS A 358 31.69 6.26 -27.50
N GLU A 359 30.72 5.62 -28.15
CA GLU A 359 30.29 6.01 -29.51
C GLU A 359 28.86 6.59 -29.45
N VAL A 360 28.78 7.88 -29.11
CA VAL A 360 27.55 8.64 -29.33
C VAL A 360 27.39 8.90 -30.83
N LYS A 361 26.33 8.38 -31.46
CA LYS A 361 25.69 9.01 -32.62
C LYS A 361 24.23 8.57 -32.87
N LYS A 362 23.39 9.60 -32.92
CA LYS A 362 22.31 9.83 -33.92
C LYS A 362 20.85 9.40 -33.70
N GLU A 363 20.42 8.80 -32.61
CA GLU A 363 18.98 8.48 -32.38
C GLU A 363 18.36 9.17 -31.14
N GLU A 364 18.74 10.42 -30.87
CA GLU A 364 18.16 11.24 -29.79
C GLU A 364 16.66 11.56 -30.09
N MET A 365 15.73 11.14 -29.21
CA MET A 365 14.30 11.48 -29.40
C MET A 365 14.00 12.94 -29.02
N MET A 366 13.49 13.70 -29.99
CA MET A 366 13.21 15.13 -29.88
C MET A 366 11.71 15.44 -29.98
N GLU A 367 11.28 16.45 -29.24
CA GLU A 367 9.91 16.97 -29.24
C GLU A 367 9.90 18.44 -29.69
N GLY A 368 9.26 18.76 -30.82
CA GLY A 368 9.06 20.13 -31.29
C GLY A 368 8.00 20.85 -30.46
N VAL A 369 8.42 21.85 -29.68
CA VAL A 369 7.61 22.53 -28.66
C VAL A 369 7.33 24.00 -28.95
N LEU A 370 8.07 24.62 -29.88
CA LEU A 370 7.75 25.96 -30.38
C LEU A 370 8.25 26.15 -31.82
N ASP A 371 7.49 26.92 -32.59
CA ASP A 371 7.80 27.36 -33.95
C ASP A 371 7.34 28.82 -34.08
N ILE A 372 8.27 29.74 -34.35
CA ILE A 372 8.06 31.20 -34.40
C ILE A 372 9.12 31.89 -35.27
N ASN A 373 8.78 33.04 -35.85
CA ASN A 373 9.74 33.86 -36.59
C ASN A 373 10.49 34.86 -35.69
N VAL A 374 11.79 35.02 -35.94
CA VAL A 374 12.75 35.89 -35.24
C VAL A 374 13.53 36.74 -36.24
N LYS A 375 14.32 37.70 -35.73
CA LYS A 375 15.19 38.58 -36.53
C LYS A 375 16.66 38.14 -36.45
N HIS A 376 17.43 38.31 -37.52
CA HIS A 376 18.87 38.08 -37.50
C HIS A 376 19.61 39.15 -36.69
N ALA A 377 20.66 38.75 -35.95
CA ALA A 377 21.35 39.63 -35.01
C ALA A 377 22.10 40.80 -35.66
N SER A 378 22.48 40.69 -36.94
CA SER A 378 23.23 41.71 -37.69
C SER A 378 22.53 42.26 -38.93
N GLU A 379 21.34 41.77 -39.28
CA GLU A 379 20.64 42.14 -40.52
C GLU A 379 19.12 42.22 -40.31
N ASP A 380 18.41 43.01 -41.12
CA ASP A 380 16.94 43.15 -41.05
C ASP A 380 16.19 42.01 -41.75
N ARG A 381 16.69 40.77 -41.57
CA ARG A 381 16.10 39.54 -42.12
C ARG A 381 15.25 38.83 -41.08
N VAL A 382 14.18 38.19 -41.55
CA VAL A 382 13.36 37.27 -40.78
C VAL A 382 13.88 35.83 -40.97
N MET A 383 13.97 35.09 -39.88
CA MET A 383 14.31 33.67 -39.84
C MET A 383 13.24 32.91 -39.07
N ASN A 384 13.06 31.63 -39.37
CA ASN A 384 12.30 30.72 -38.53
C ASN A 384 13.16 30.23 -37.35
N LEU A 385 12.55 30.12 -36.18
CA LEU A 385 13.13 29.52 -34.98
C LEU A 385 12.23 28.38 -34.51
N GLN A 386 12.79 27.18 -34.54
CA GLN A 386 12.16 25.97 -34.03
C GLN A 386 12.87 25.55 -32.73
N LEU A 387 12.10 25.46 -31.64
CA LEU A 387 12.57 24.97 -30.34
C LEU A 387 12.18 23.50 -30.18
N LEU A 388 13.20 22.66 -29.99
CA LEU A 388 13.06 21.25 -29.68
C LEU A 388 13.43 20.99 -28.22
N ARG A 389 12.77 20.02 -27.59
CA ARG A 389 13.03 19.52 -26.24
C ARG A 389 13.56 18.09 -26.30
N ARG A 390 14.68 17.82 -25.62
CA ARG A 390 15.27 16.46 -25.49
C ARG A 390 14.51 15.69 -24.41
N LEU A 391 14.01 14.50 -24.74
CA LEU A 391 13.25 13.68 -23.78
C LEU A 391 14.18 13.04 -22.72
N GLU A 392 15.30 12.49 -23.17
CA GLU A 392 16.26 11.72 -22.34
C GLU A 392 16.90 12.52 -21.19
N ALA A 393 16.95 13.85 -21.30
CA ALA A 393 17.47 14.71 -20.24
C ALA A 393 16.49 14.94 -19.08
N GLY A 394 15.24 14.47 -19.20
CA GLY A 394 14.14 14.82 -18.29
C GLY A 394 13.49 16.18 -18.63
N GLY A 395 13.56 16.60 -19.89
CA GLY A 395 12.94 17.85 -20.37
C GLY A 395 13.54 19.13 -19.78
N THR A 396 14.84 19.12 -19.49
CA THR A 396 15.64 20.31 -19.12
C THR A 396 16.48 20.84 -20.28
N ASP A 397 16.74 20.00 -21.27
CA ASP A 397 17.70 20.27 -22.32
C ASP A 397 16.94 20.53 -23.63
N PHE A 398 17.30 21.62 -24.29
CA PHE A 398 16.63 22.17 -25.45
C PHE A 398 17.61 22.36 -26.60
N ARG A 399 17.11 22.28 -27.84
CA ARG A 399 17.84 22.65 -29.06
C ARG A 399 17.07 23.74 -29.78
N VAL A 400 17.74 24.85 -30.08
CA VAL A 400 17.22 25.89 -30.97
C VAL A 400 17.77 25.63 -32.38
N ASN A 401 16.88 25.28 -33.31
CA ASN A 401 17.15 25.29 -34.75
C ASN A 401 16.76 26.66 -35.32
N ILE A 402 17.57 27.21 -36.23
CA ILE A 402 17.32 28.50 -36.89
C ILE A 402 17.54 28.34 -38.40
N SER A 403 16.59 28.81 -39.21
CA SER A 403 16.61 28.65 -40.68
C SER A 403 16.04 29.87 -41.43
N GLU A 404 16.49 30.10 -42.67
CA GLU A 404 15.92 31.11 -43.57
C GLU A 404 14.63 30.57 -44.24
N GLU A 405 13.58 31.38 -44.40
CA GLU A 405 12.34 31.00 -45.12
C GLU A 405 12.58 30.72 -46.62
N MET A 406 13.69 31.22 -47.16
CA MET A 406 14.18 30.99 -48.52
C MET A 406 15.67 30.64 -48.42
N PRO A 407 16.07 29.36 -48.47
CA PRO A 407 17.43 28.95 -48.14
C PRO A 407 18.45 29.41 -49.18
N SER A 408 19.41 30.24 -48.78
CA SER A 408 20.63 30.41 -49.56
C SER A 408 21.54 29.18 -49.42
N PRO A 409 22.19 28.66 -50.49
CA PRO A 409 22.87 27.35 -50.44
C PRO A 409 24.01 27.19 -49.42
N ASN A 410 24.53 28.29 -48.86
CA ASN A 410 25.74 28.32 -48.04
C ASN A 410 25.53 28.87 -46.61
N ALA A 411 24.31 29.26 -46.22
CA ALA A 411 24.05 29.86 -44.89
C ALA A 411 23.55 28.82 -43.86
N LYS A 412 24.43 27.89 -43.45
CA LYS A 412 24.14 26.97 -42.34
C LYS A 412 24.51 27.62 -41.00
N LEU A 413 23.51 27.87 -40.15
CA LEU A 413 23.68 28.31 -38.77
C LEU A 413 23.72 27.10 -37.82
N ASP A 414 24.74 27.01 -36.97
CA ASP A 414 24.85 25.92 -35.99
C ASP A 414 23.73 25.98 -34.94
N PRO A 415 23.04 24.86 -34.66
CA PRO A 415 21.96 24.81 -33.67
C PRO A 415 22.49 25.07 -32.26
N ILE A 416 21.62 25.63 -31.40
CA ILE A 416 21.95 26.02 -30.03
C ILE A 416 21.38 24.97 -29.07
N ASP A 417 22.18 23.95 -28.72
CA ASP A 417 21.88 23.03 -27.62
C ASP A 417 22.19 23.69 -26.25
N PHE A 418 21.24 23.67 -25.30
CA PHE A 418 21.43 24.18 -23.93
C PHE A 418 20.61 23.42 -22.87
N ASP A 419 21.16 23.31 -21.65
CA ASP A 419 20.49 22.75 -20.46
C ASP A 419 20.08 23.88 -19.51
N ILE A 420 18.78 24.01 -19.22
CA ILE A 420 18.22 25.03 -18.34
C ILE A 420 18.75 24.98 -16.89
N ARG A 421 19.35 23.85 -16.45
CA ARG A 421 19.99 23.71 -15.13
C ARG A 421 21.35 24.42 -15.05
N GLY A 422 21.97 24.71 -16.19
CA GLY A 422 23.34 25.22 -16.29
C GLY A 422 23.51 26.40 -17.27
N THR A 423 22.40 27.06 -17.62
CA THR A 423 22.34 28.13 -18.62
C THR A 423 21.60 29.33 -18.03
N ASN A 424 22.22 30.51 -18.01
CA ASN A 424 21.54 31.75 -17.63
C ASN A 424 20.58 32.15 -18.77
N LEU A 425 19.33 32.47 -18.42
CA LEU A 425 18.32 32.95 -19.34
C LEU A 425 17.90 34.37 -18.94
N THR A 426 18.42 35.37 -19.64
CA THR A 426 18.21 36.79 -19.32
C THR A 426 17.19 37.44 -20.27
N PRO A 427 16.00 37.83 -19.79
CA PRO A 427 14.98 38.52 -20.57
C PRO A 427 15.23 40.04 -20.63
N LEU A 428 15.89 40.52 -21.69
CA LEU A 428 16.23 41.95 -21.84
C LEU A 428 15.00 42.83 -22.13
N TYR A 429 13.93 42.26 -22.69
CA TYR A 429 12.65 42.93 -22.97
C TYR A 429 11.96 43.59 -21.74
N ILE A 430 12.50 43.32 -20.55
CA ILE A 430 12.02 43.80 -19.25
C ILE A 430 12.59 45.19 -18.91
N VAL A 431 13.71 45.60 -19.51
CA VAL A 431 14.38 46.89 -19.24
C VAL A 431 13.61 48.08 -19.85
N ASP A 432 13.24 47.99 -21.13
CA ASP A 432 12.48 49.02 -21.86
C ASP A 432 11.43 48.36 -22.77
N ALA A 433 10.27 49.01 -22.89
CA ALA A 433 9.18 48.58 -23.78
C ALA A 433 9.41 48.96 -25.27
N LYS A 434 10.46 49.73 -25.58
CA LYS A 434 10.69 50.35 -26.90
C LYS A 434 11.57 49.58 -27.89
N VAL A 435 11.71 48.25 -27.76
CA VAL A 435 12.62 47.39 -28.55
C VAL A 435 14.08 47.56 -28.06
N PRO A 436 14.87 46.47 -27.90
CA PRO A 436 14.65 45.13 -28.43
C PRO A 436 13.99 44.14 -27.45
N PHE A 437 13.21 43.20 -27.99
CA PHE A 437 12.44 42.21 -27.22
C PHE A 437 13.26 40.95 -26.90
N ASP A 438 14.54 41.12 -26.55
CA ASP A 438 15.53 40.04 -26.63
C ASP A 438 15.52 39.11 -25.41
N ILE A 439 16.00 37.88 -25.63
CA ILE A 439 16.39 36.94 -24.59
C ILE A 439 17.81 36.47 -24.86
N VAL A 440 18.72 36.65 -23.89
CA VAL A 440 20.09 36.16 -23.95
C VAL A 440 20.17 34.79 -23.28
N ILE A 441 20.83 33.85 -23.96
CA ILE A 441 21.11 32.49 -23.51
C ILE A 441 22.62 32.38 -23.28
N GLU A 442 23.04 32.28 -22.02
CA GLU A 442 24.45 32.13 -21.66
C GLU A 442 24.75 30.70 -21.19
N THR A 443 25.40 29.92 -22.05
CA THR A 443 25.95 28.62 -21.69
C THR A 443 27.42 28.76 -21.28
N ARG A 444 27.99 27.73 -20.63
CA ARG A 444 29.42 27.68 -20.28
C ARG A 444 30.41 27.80 -21.45
N ARG A 445 29.94 27.75 -22.71
CA ARG A 445 30.78 27.78 -23.93
C ARG A 445 30.39 28.88 -24.94
N ARG A 446 29.16 29.40 -24.88
CA ARG A 446 28.60 30.32 -25.89
C ARG A 446 27.51 31.19 -25.25
N VAL A 447 27.60 32.50 -25.47
CA VAL A 447 26.51 33.46 -25.25
C VAL A 447 25.82 33.69 -26.59
N THR A 448 24.49 33.66 -26.64
CA THR A 448 23.71 33.96 -27.85
C THR A 448 22.49 34.81 -27.51
N SER A 449 22.23 35.85 -28.30
CA SER A 449 21.00 36.65 -28.20
C SER A 449 19.95 36.17 -29.20
N LEU A 450 18.70 36.01 -28.76
CA LEU A 450 17.55 35.74 -29.62
C LEU A 450 16.70 37.00 -29.75
N HIS A 451 16.56 37.50 -30.98
CA HIS A 451 15.88 38.76 -31.28
C HIS A 451 14.45 38.52 -31.78
N PHE A 452 13.45 38.77 -30.93
CA PHE A 452 12.05 38.49 -31.24
C PHE A 452 11.36 39.70 -31.89
N LEU A 453 10.56 39.45 -32.95
CA LEU A 453 9.85 40.50 -33.68
C LEU A 453 8.77 41.19 -32.81
N LYS A 454 8.16 40.45 -31.87
CA LYS A 454 7.15 40.96 -30.95
C LYS A 454 7.37 40.40 -29.56
N LEU A 455 7.08 41.21 -28.53
CA LEU A 455 7.07 40.79 -27.12
C LEU A 455 6.29 39.48 -26.87
N LYS A 456 5.18 39.25 -27.60
CA LYS A 456 4.38 38.02 -27.50
C LYS A 456 5.14 36.75 -27.95
N GLU A 457 6.12 36.86 -28.83
CA GLU A 457 6.98 35.74 -29.26
C GLU A 457 8.07 35.45 -28.22
N ALA A 458 8.73 36.47 -27.66
CA ALA A 458 9.64 36.30 -26.52
C ALA A 458 8.93 35.67 -25.29
N LEU A 459 7.71 36.15 -24.98
CA LEU A 459 6.89 35.60 -23.90
C LEU A 459 6.39 34.17 -24.18
N LYS A 460 6.25 33.75 -25.45
CA LYS A 460 6.03 32.34 -25.81
C LYS A 460 7.28 31.49 -25.56
N PHE A 461 8.45 31.96 -25.98
CA PHE A 461 9.71 31.25 -25.77
C PHE A 461 9.97 31.02 -24.27
N GLN A 462 9.85 32.07 -23.46
CA GLN A 462 9.94 31.96 -22.00
C GLN A 462 8.88 31.00 -21.42
N HIS A 463 7.63 31.05 -21.91
CA HIS A 463 6.56 30.16 -21.45
C HIS A 463 6.88 28.68 -21.73
N VAL A 464 7.32 28.32 -22.93
CA VAL A 464 7.68 26.93 -23.26
C VAL A 464 8.89 26.44 -22.46
N VAL A 465 9.92 27.29 -22.28
CA VAL A 465 11.15 26.93 -21.56
C VAL A 465 10.94 26.85 -20.05
N THR A 466 10.06 27.67 -19.46
CA THR A 466 9.82 27.70 -17.99
C THR A 466 8.58 26.95 -17.52
N ASN A 467 7.64 26.63 -18.42
CA ASN A 467 6.25 26.20 -18.13
C ASN A 467 5.38 27.24 -17.38
N PHE A 468 5.82 28.51 -17.34
CA PHE A 468 5.05 29.62 -16.78
C PHE A 468 4.66 30.64 -17.84
N ARG A 469 3.35 30.81 -18.04
CA ARG A 469 2.79 31.80 -18.95
C ARG A 469 2.58 33.12 -18.22
N VAL A 470 3.05 34.22 -18.80
CA VAL A 470 2.72 35.58 -18.32
C VAL A 470 1.24 35.85 -18.59
N PHE A 471 0.46 36.02 -17.53
CA PHE A 471 -0.96 36.26 -17.57
C PHE A 471 -1.26 37.58 -18.30
N GLY A 472 -2.28 37.57 -19.18
CA GLY A 472 -2.59 38.69 -20.07
C GLY A 472 -1.49 39.12 -21.06
N TYR A 473 -0.34 38.42 -21.12
CA TYR A 473 0.89 38.89 -21.79
C TYR A 473 1.30 40.32 -21.39
N SER A 474 1.03 40.73 -20.15
CA SER A 474 1.21 42.10 -19.68
C SER A 474 2.45 42.28 -18.79
N GLN A 475 3.14 43.41 -18.96
CA GLN A 475 4.21 43.88 -18.10
C GLN A 475 3.93 45.31 -17.63
N PHE A 476 4.38 45.66 -16.41
CA PHE A 476 4.11 46.95 -15.79
C PHE A 476 5.37 47.51 -15.11
N HIS A 477 5.84 48.68 -15.54
CA HIS A 477 6.93 49.37 -14.86
C HIS A 477 6.40 50.11 -13.62
N VAL A 478 6.99 49.81 -12.46
CA VAL A 478 6.57 50.26 -11.12
C VAL A 478 7.78 50.56 -10.25
N GLU A 479 7.62 51.42 -9.25
CA GLU A 479 8.56 51.50 -8.13
C GLU A 479 8.15 50.45 -7.07
N ALA A 480 9.08 49.61 -6.62
CA ALA A 480 8.83 48.58 -5.62
C ALA A 480 9.47 48.94 -4.26
N LYS A 481 8.69 48.79 -3.18
CA LYS A 481 9.16 48.96 -1.80
C LYS A 481 8.81 47.75 -0.94
N PHE A 482 9.84 47.13 -0.36
CA PHE A 482 9.74 45.95 0.49
C PHE A 482 9.78 46.33 1.97
N VAL A 483 8.93 45.70 2.79
CA VAL A 483 8.74 46.06 4.20
C VAL A 483 8.77 44.81 5.08
N PHE A 484 9.54 44.93 6.16
CA PHE A 484 9.78 43.92 7.18
C PHE A 484 9.29 44.47 8.54
N SER A 485 9.31 43.64 9.58
CA SER A 485 8.89 44.04 10.93
C SER A 485 9.78 45.16 11.50
N GLY A 486 9.34 46.42 11.34
CA GLY A 486 10.03 47.62 11.82
C GLY A 486 11.00 48.29 10.83
N GLN A 487 11.23 47.72 9.65
CA GLN A 487 12.19 48.25 8.66
C GLN A 487 11.65 48.18 7.23
N SER A 488 12.19 48.98 6.31
CA SER A 488 11.86 48.90 4.88
C SER A 488 13.10 49.14 4.02
N GLU A 489 13.25 48.37 2.95
CA GLU A 489 14.31 48.56 1.97
C GLU A 489 14.18 49.92 1.23
N PRO A 490 15.27 50.41 0.62
CA PRO A 490 15.22 51.45 -0.39
C PRO A 490 14.23 51.10 -1.52
N VAL A 491 13.65 52.13 -2.13
CA VAL A 491 12.79 51.96 -3.31
C VAL A 491 13.64 51.50 -4.50
N GLN A 492 13.21 50.41 -5.12
CA GLN A 492 13.83 49.84 -6.32
C GLN A 492 12.93 50.12 -7.53
N ASP A 493 13.51 50.34 -8.71
CA ASP A 493 12.72 50.26 -9.95
C ASP A 493 12.40 48.80 -10.23
N ALA A 494 11.23 48.51 -10.79
CA ALA A 494 10.84 47.14 -11.09
C ALA A 494 9.91 47.02 -12.30
N CYS A 495 9.99 45.88 -12.98
CA CYS A 495 8.96 45.41 -13.89
C CYS A 495 8.16 44.29 -13.23
N ALA A 496 6.85 44.50 -13.11
CA ALA A 496 5.90 43.56 -12.52
C ALA A 496 5.16 42.75 -13.59
N GLN A 497 5.11 41.43 -13.39
CA GLN A 497 4.39 40.47 -14.22
C GLN A 497 3.62 39.48 -13.33
N ILE A 498 2.50 38.95 -13.81
CA ILE A 498 1.77 37.87 -13.13
C ILE A 498 1.97 36.59 -13.93
N TRP A 499 2.44 35.52 -13.30
CA TRP A 499 2.78 34.26 -13.93
C TRP A 499 1.82 33.17 -13.47
N ILE A 500 1.26 32.41 -14.40
CA ILE A 500 0.47 31.20 -14.14
C ILE A 500 1.20 29.97 -14.69
N HIS A 501 1.09 28.82 -14.02
CA HIS A 501 1.60 27.57 -14.57
C HIS A 501 0.69 27.08 -15.71
N ASN A 502 1.30 26.76 -16.84
CA ASN A 502 0.63 26.22 -18.02
C ASN A 502 1.69 25.45 -18.82
N PRO A 503 1.80 24.11 -18.68
CA PRO A 503 2.80 23.33 -19.37
C PRO A 503 2.48 23.25 -20.87
N VAL A 504 3.51 23.07 -21.69
CA VAL A 504 3.35 22.94 -23.16
C VAL A 504 3.81 21.56 -23.61
N GLU A 505 2.88 20.81 -24.19
CA GLU A 505 3.10 19.57 -24.95
C GLU A 505 3.45 19.92 -26.39
N GLY A 506 4.37 19.16 -27.00
CA GLY A 506 4.82 19.33 -28.38
C GLY A 506 4.62 18.07 -29.23
N ARG A 507 5.16 18.12 -30.45
CA ARG A 507 5.10 17.01 -31.41
C ARG A 507 6.43 16.25 -31.42
N LEU A 508 6.38 14.92 -31.26
CA LEU A 508 7.52 14.04 -31.53
C LEU A 508 8.03 14.23 -32.97
N LEU A 509 9.35 14.30 -33.14
CA LEU A 509 10.03 14.33 -34.42
C LEU A 509 10.89 13.08 -34.58
N THR A 510 10.80 12.44 -35.74
CA THR A 510 11.72 11.36 -36.14
C THR A 510 13.13 11.90 -36.36
N THR A 511 14.12 11.01 -36.38
CA THR A 511 15.53 11.30 -36.69
C THR A 511 15.72 12.01 -38.05
N ALA A 512 14.80 11.80 -38.99
CA ALA A 512 14.76 12.50 -40.27
C ALA A 512 14.20 13.92 -40.13
N GLU A 513 13.05 14.10 -39.47
CA GLU A 513 12.44 15.42 -39.24
C GLU A 513 13.31 16.34 -38.37
N SER A 514 14.04 15.78 -37.40
CA SER A 514 14.95 16.55 -36.53
C SER A 514 16.29 16.92 -37.18
N GLN A 515 16.54 16.44 -38.41
CA GLN A 515 17.75 16.70 -39.21
C GLN A 515 17.42 17.23 -40.62
N GLN A 516 16.14 17.54 -40.93
CA GLN A 516 15.71 17.72 -42.32
C GLN A 516 16.05 19.08 -42.91
N GLU A 517 16.83 19.06 -43.99
CA GLU A 517 17.01 20.18 -44.91
C GLU A 517 15.73 20.39 -45.75
N ALA A 518 15.47 21.62 -46.20
CA ALA A 518 14.28 21.94 -46.98
C ALA A 518 14.29 21.22 -48.35
N PRO A 519 13.20 20.52 -48.74
CA PRO A 519 13.17 19.72 -49.96
C PRO A 519 13.16 20.59 -51.23
N SER A 520 14.12 20.34 -52.13
CA SER A 520 14.19 21.02 -53.44
C SER A 520 13.28 20.36 -54.50
N PRO A 521 12.70 21.13 -55.45
CA PRO A 521 11.58 20.63 -56.27
C PRO A 521 11.92 20.14 -57.69
N ALA A 522 11.61 18.88 -57.99
CA ALA A 522 11.31 18.29 -59.32
C ALA A 522 10.89 16.81 -59.11
N SER A 523 10.01 16.16 -59.89
CA SER A 523 9.17 16.52 -61.04
C SER A 523 7.88 15.64 -61.00
N GLY A 524 6.80 15.87 -61.75
CA GLY A 524 6.50 16.96 -62.68
C GLY A 524 5.56 16.54 -63.83
N ALA A 525 4.30 16.19 -63.53
CA ALA A 525 3.25 15.93 -64.55
C ALA A 525 1.82 16.29 -64.05
N PRO A 526 0.98 17.00 -64.83
CA PRO A 526 -0.42 17.34 -64.53
C PRO A 526 -1.39 16.41 -65.32
N PRO A 527 -2.74 16.65 -65.45
CA PRO A 527 -3.63 17.66 -64.85
C PRO A 527 -4.77 16.98 -64.01
N ALA A 528 -5.92 17.57 -63.63
CA ALA A 528 -7.04 18.09 -64.44
C ALA A 528 -8.04 18.91 -63.58
N PRO A 529 -8.90 19.77 -64.17
CA PRO A 529 -9.72 20.74 -63.41
C PRO A 529 -11.14 20.25 -63.07
N LEU A 530 -11.70 20.76 -61.97
CA LEU A 530 -13.15 20.79 -61.74
C LEU A 530 -13.59 22.20 -61.31
N THR A 531 -14.59 22.73 -62.02
CA THR A 531 -15.18 24.06 -61.80
C THR A 531 -16.23 24.06 -60.70
N VAL A 532 -16.28 25.12 -59.89
CA VAL A 532 -17.51 25.56 -59.22
C VAL A 532 -17.72 27.04 -59.52
N ARG A 533 -18.95 27.41 -59.90
CA ARG A 533 -19.36 28.79 -60.21
C ARG A 533 -19.84 29.53 -58.95
N SER A 534 -19.81 30.86 -59.01
CA SER A 534 -20.47 31.78 -58.06
C SER A 534 -21.99 31.59 -58.02
N PRO A 535 -22.65 32.05 -56.95
CA PRO A 535 -23.32 33.37 -56.99
C PRO A 535 -22.53 34.43 -56.18
N THR A 536 -22.38 35.72 -56.53
CA THR A 536 -23.34 36.82 -56.82
C THR A 536 -24.40 37.05 -55.73
N SER A 537 -24.67 38.27 -55.26
CA SER A 537 -24.32 39.64 -55.74
C SER A 537 -23.96 40.59 -54.56
N MET A 538 -22.98 41.50 -54.69
CA MET A 538 -23.11 42.97 -54.95
C MET A 538 -24.08 43.73 -54.03
N SER A 539 -23.82 44.94 -53.51
CA SER A 539 -22.67 45.89 -53.55
C SER A 539 -22.87 46.98 -52.45
N GLY A 540 -21.93 47.83 -52.02
CA GLY A 540 -20.48 47.96 -52.32
C GLY A 540 -19.95 49.38 -52.01
N ARG A 541 -18.64 49.59 -52.25
CA ARG A 541 -17.91 50.89 -52.38
C ARG A 541 -17.59 51.79 -51.14
N THR A 542 -16.41 52.42 -51.27
CA THR A 542 -15.96 53.74 -50.73
C THR A 542 -15.65 53.98 -49.23
N THR A 543 -14.36 53.77 -48.91
CA THR A 543 -13.38 54.78 -48.40
C THR A 543 -13.49 55.46 -47.00
N SER A 544 -12.38 55.29 -46.27
CA SER A 544 -11.59 56.30 -45.51
C SER A 544 -12.10 56.97 -44.22
N THR A 545 -11.17 57.09 -43.25
CA THR A 545 -11.05 58.16 -42.20
C THR A 545 -12.17 58.27 -41.15
N TYR A 546 -11.94 58.67 -39.89
CA TYR A 546 -10.75 58.72 -39.01
C TYR A 546 -11.29 58.80 -37.55
N GLN A 547 -10.64 59.57 -36.67
CA GLN A 547 -11.08 59.97 -35.32
C GLN A 547 -12.53 60.59 -35.30
N ASP A 548 -13.24 60.78 -34.16
CA ASP A 548 -12.73 61.29 -32.89
C ASP A 548 -13.66 61.22 -31.63
N THR A 549 -13.08 61.56 -30.47
CA THR A 549 -13.62 62.21 -29.24
C THR A 549 -14.92 61.78 -28.51
N PHE A 550 -14.73 61.51 -27.20
CA PHE A 550 -15.44 62.05 -26.02
C PHE A 550 -16.99 61.99 -25.84
N SER A 551 -17.40 61.08 -24.93
CA SER A 551 -17.78 61.41 -23.53
C SER A 551 -19.20 61.92 -23.15
N ARG A 552 -19.49 61.69 -21.86
CA ARG A 552 -20.44 62.34 -20.92
C ARG A 552 -21.93 61.92 -20.85
N ARG A 553 -22.30 61.57 -19.61
CA ARG A 553 -23.54 61.91 -18.88
C ARG A 553 -24.84 61.21 -19.27
N ASP A 554 -25.84 61.09 -18.40
CA ASP A 554 -25.90 60.88 -16.93
C ASP A 554 -27.40 60.80 -16.58
N SER A 555 -27.84 59.84 -15.74
CA SER A 555 -29.04 59.98 -14.89
C SER A 555 -30.43 60.00 -15.62
N VAL A 556 -31.63 59.87 -15.01
CA VAL A 556 -32.07 59.36 -13.69
C VAL A 556 -33.61 59.15 -13.67
N MET A 557 -34.11 58.14 -12.95
CA MET A 557 -35.55 57.91 -12.61
C MET A 557 -36.52 57.70 -13.82
N SER A 558 -37.78 57.27 -13.70
CA SER A 558 -38.69 57.06 -12.54
C SER A 558 -39.48 55.74 -12.66
N ALA A 559 -40.12 55.29 -11.57
CA ALA A 559 -41.10 54.19 -11.58
C ALA A 559 -42.55 54.71 -11.62
N ILE A 560 -43.53 53.87 -12.04
CA ILE A 560 -44.96 53.94 -11.65
C ILE A 560 -45.77 52.71 -12.15
N MET A 561 -46.61 52.13 -11.27
CA MET A 561 -47.83 51.29 -11.50
C MET A 561 -47.78 50.00 -12.37
N GLU A 562 -48.77 49.08 -12.36
CA GLU A 562 -49.74 48.54 -11.36
C GLU A 562 -50.57 47.37 -12.00
N ARG A 563 -51.43 46.69 -11.21
CA ARG A 563 -52.53 45.73 -11.56
C ARG A 563 -52.17 44.22 -11.60
N SER A 564 -53.11 43.26 -11.49
CA SER A 564 -54.23 43.00 -10.53
C SER A 564 -55.12 41.82 -10.99
N ARG A 565 -55.73 41.04 -10.05
CA ARG A 565 -56.87 40.08 -10.21
C ARG A 565 -56.57 38.73 -10.95
N GLN A 566 -57.25 37.59 -10.75
CA GLN A 566 -58.22 37.11 -9.73
C GLN A 566 -58.36 35.56 -9.65
N SER A 567 -58.91 35.06 -8.52
CA SER A 567 -59.63 33.78 -8.16
C SER A 567 -60.09 32.79 -9.26
N SER A 568 -60.28 31.47 -9.02
CA SER A 568 -61.14 30.77 -8.00
C SER A 568 -60.67 29.31 -7.68
N VAL A 569 -60.70 28.74 -6.46
CA VAL A 569 -61.78 28.42 -5.46
C VAL A 569 -62.58 27.14 -5.84
N ASN A 570 -62.53 25.99 -5.12
CA ASN A 570 -63.09 25.59 -3.78
C ASN A 570 -62.20 24.49 -3.12
N SER A 571 -61.99 24.28 -1.79
CA SER A 571 -62.81 24.23 -0.53
C SER A 571 -63.32 22.80 -0.18
N ILE A 572 -63.37 22.27 1.08
CA ILE A 572 -63.20 22.86 2.43
C ILE A 572 -63.03 21.78 3.56
N GLN A 573 -62.28 22.06 4.65
CA GLN A 573 -62.33 21.49 6.05
C GLN A 573 -62.20 19.94 6.28
N GLN A 574 -62.00 19.35 7.48
CA GLN A 574 -61.76 19.82 8.87
C GLN A 574 -60.92 18.78 9.70
N SER A 575 -60.51 19.14 10.92
CA SER A 575 -59.95 18.25 11.99
C SER A 575 -60.91 18.30 13.23
N PRO A 576 -60.81 17.50 14.34
CA PRO A 576 -59.60 16.91 14.98
C PRO A 576 -59.77 15.55 15.77
N ARG A 577 -58.73 15.17 16.56
CA ARG A 577 -58.68 14.36 17.83
C ARG A 577 -59.62 13.15 18.08
N ALA A 578 -59.08 12.02 18.59
CA ALA A 578 -59.23 11.56 20.00
C ALA A 578 -58.74 10.09 20.30
N ASP A 579 -58.25 9.90 21.54
CA ASP A 579 -58.40 8.79 22.51
C ASP A 579 -58.15 7.27 22.25
N ASN A 580 -57.13 6.75 22.95
CA ASN A 580 -57.12 5.68 23.98
C ASN A 580 -57.75 4.27 23.80
N GLY A 581 -56.91 3.24 24.09
CA GLY A 581 -57.27 2.05 24.89
C GLY A 581 -57.03 0.67 24.23
N MET A 582 -56.91 -0.45 24.95
CA MET A 582 -56.70 -0.71 26.41
C MET A 582 -56.48 -2.24 26.65
N PHE A 583 -55.49 -2.64 27.50
CA PHE A 583 -55.43 -3.94 28.26
C PHE A 583 -55.26 -5.25 27.41
N ALA A 584 -54.84 -6.44 27.89
CA ALA A 584 -54.36 -7.04 29.18
C ALA A 584 -53.35 -8.20 28.84
N ASP A 585 -52.45 -8.77 29.67
CA ASP A 585 -52.42 -9.14 31.13
C ASP A 585 -53.36 -10.33 31.45
N GLN A 586 -53.05 -11.49 32.08
CA GLN A 586 -51.97 -12.07 32.96
C GLN A 586 -51.84 -13.61 32.66
N GLU A 587 -51.09 -14.55 33.27
CA GLU A 587 -49.95 -14.76 34.23
C GLU A 587 -49.50 -16.25 34.00
N ALA A 588 -48.49 -16.90 34.61
CA ALA A 588 -47.08 -16.65 34.99
C ALA A 588 -46.56 -17.88 35.83
N ARG A 589 -45.37 -17.79 36.47
CA ARG A 589 -44.92 -18.59 37.66
C ARG A 589 -44.53 -20.08 37.40
N ARG A 590 -43.73 -20.80 38.23
CA ARG A 590 -42.98 -20.52 39.49
C ARG A 590 -41.90 -21.60 39.81
N PHE A 591 -40.98 -21.27 40.73
CA PHE A 591 -40.24 -22.15 41.68
C PHE A 591 -39.20 -23.19 41.14
N SER A 592 -38.23 -23.72 41.92
CA SER A 592 -37.32 -23.11 42.94
C SER A 592 -36.28 -24.10 43.54
N VAL A 593 -35.08 -23.58 43.89
CA VAL A 593 -34.26 -23.92 45.09
C VAL A 593 -33.60 -25.33 45.22
N ALA A 594 -32.29 -25.37 44.91
CA ALA A 594 -31.16 -25.85 45.75
C ALA A 594 -31.09 -27.37 46.18
N ARG A 595 -30.04 -27.90 46.88
CA ARG A 595 -28.84 -27.33 47.55
C ARG A 595 -27.73 -28.40 47.82
N THR A 596 -26.46 -27.96 47.93
CA THR A 596 -25.35 -28.48 48.81
C THR A 596 -24.68 -29.87 48.60
N THR A 597 -23.35 -29.85 48.31
CA THR A 597 -22.21 -30.62 48.95
C THR A 597 -22.17 -32.17 48.93
N THR A 598 -21.03 -32.91 49.02
CA THR A 598 -19.59 -32.62 49.36
C THR A 598 -18.65 -33.74 48.83
N LEU A 599 -17.31 -33.50 48.83
CA LEU A 599 -16.13 -34.39 49.13
C LEU A 599 -16.23 -35.95 49.02
N SER A 600 -15.19 -36.74 48.66
CA SER A 600 -13.84 -36.48 48.10
C SER A 600 -13.03 -37.79 47.82
N THR A 601 -11.91 -37.66 47.07
CA THR A 601 -10.61 -38.40 47.21
C THR A 601 -10.40 -39.89 46.81
N ILE A 602 -9.21 -40.11 46.20
CA ILE A 602 -8.27 -41.28 46.32
C ILE A 602 -8.36 -42.48 45.32
N SER A 603 -7.52 -42.39 44.27
CA SER A 603 -6.33 -43.24 43.98
C SER A 603 -6.37 -44.64 43.30
N SER A 604 -5.40 -44.79 42.37
CA SER A 604 -4.54 -45.97 42.06
C SER A 604 -5.08 -47.27 41.41
N ALA A 605 -4.80 -47.39 40.11
CA ALA A 605 -3.92 -48.40 39.46
C ALA A 605 -4.00 -49.92 39.74
N ALA A 606 -4.08 -50.71 38.65
CA ALA A 606 -3.28 -51.93 38.43
C ALA A 606 -3.28 -52.38 36.94
N SER A 607 -2.26 -53.13 36.52
CA SER A 607 -2.07 -53.71 35.17
C SER A 607 -2.56 -55.17 35.08
N TYR A 608 -2.63 -55.76 33.87
CA TYR A 608 -1.92 -57.01 33.46
C TYR A 608 -2.47 -57.68 32.16
N SER A 609 -1.56 -58.02 31.21
CA SER A 609 -1.44 -59.30 30.44
C SER A 609 -2.61 -59.80 29.53
N THR A 610 -2.44 -60.60 28.45
CA THR A 610 -1.37 -61.54 28.04
C THR A 610 -1.29 -61.78 26.50
N ALA A 611 -0.21 -62.44 26.05
CA ALA A 611 0.12 -62.96 24.69
C ALA A 611 -0.91 -63.95 24.07
N ARG A 612 -0.82 -64.55 22.85
CA ARG A 612 0.16 -64.72 21.72
C ARG A 612 -0.69 -65.15 20.46
N THR A 613 -0.27 -65.20 19.19
CA THR A 613 0.74 -66.05 18.48
C THR A 613 1.03 -65.52 17.04
N SER A 614 1.90 -66.19 16.26
CA SER A 614 2.39 -65.83 14.90
C SER A 614 2.14 -66.93 13.84
N VAL A 615 2.37 -66.63 12.53
CA VAL A 615 2.95 -67.52 11.46
C VAL A 615 2.96 -66.85 10.05
N GLY A 616 3.91 -67.26 9.19
CA GLY A 616 4.01 -67.06 7.71
C GLY A 616 4.75 -68.27 7.08
N PRO A 617 5.33 -68.26 5.85
CA PRO A 617 5.52 -67.14 4.90
C PRO A 617 5.52 -67.51 3.35
N ASN A 618 6.10 -66.64 2.50
CA ASN A 618 6.75 -66.81 1.15
C ASN A 618 6.02 -67.22 -0.18
N ASP A 619 6.31 -66.41 -1.23
CA ASP A 619 6.68 -66.65 -2.65
C ASP A 619 5.92 -67.58 -3.64
N PHE A 620 5.69 -67.14 -4.90
CA PHE A 620 6.46 -67.59 -6.11
C PHE A 620 6.03 -66.96 -7.49
N LEU A 621 7.05 -66.68 -8.31
CA LEU A 621 7.22 -66.41 -9.78
C LEU A 621 6.09 -66.38 -10.87
N ARG A 622 6.14 -65.29 -11.68
CA ARG A 622 6.29 -65.14 -13.18
C ARG A 622 5.44 -65.89 -14.27
N GLN A 623 5.05 -65.08 -15.29
CA GLN A 623 5.33 -65.17 -16.76
C GLN A 623 4.22 -65.38 -17.84
N ASN A 624 4.31 -64.52 -18.89
CA ASN A 624 4.06 -64.68 -20.35
C ASN A 624 2.65 -64.92 -20.96
N GLY A 625 2.35 -64.19 -22.05
CA GLY A 625 1.31 -64.54 -23.04
C GLY A 625 0.79 -63.39 -23.93
N SER A 626 1.16 -63.37 -25.23
CA SER A 626 0.65 -62.49 -26.31
C SER A 626 0.88 -63.15 -27.68
N PRO A 627 0.30 -62.70 -28.82
CA PRO A 627 -1.03 -62.10 -29.06
C PRO A 627 -1.91 -63.11 -29.88
N PRO A 628 -2.86 -62.67 -30.72
CA PRO A 628 -2.56 -62.63 -32.17
C PRO A 628 -3.06 -61.35 -32.88
N ASP A 629 -2.79 -61.28 -34.19
CA ASP A 629 -2.88 -60.09 -35.06
C ASP A 629 -3.74 -60.37 -36.34
N GLU A 630 -3.82 -59.40 -37.26
CA GLU A 630 -4.48 -59.46 -38.60
C GLU A 630 -6.02 -59.59 -38.62
N SER A 631 -6.78 -59.22 -39.66
CA SER A 631 -6.71 -58.21 -40.75
C SER A 631 -8.14 -58.19 -41.41
N SER A 632 -8.57 -57.41 -42.42
CA SER A 632 -7.95 -56.57 -43.46
C SER A 632 -9.01 -55.66 -44.14
N LEU A 633 -8.56 -54.65 -44.91
CA LEU A 633 -9.11 -54.12 -46.20
C LEU A 633 -10.59 -53.62 -46.30
N ALA A 634 -10.93 -52.60 -47.11
CA ALA A 634 -10.16 -51.70 -47.97
C ALA A 634 -10.88 -50.35 -48.22
N GLY A 635 -10.10 -49.32 -48.58
CA GLY A 635 -10.58 -48.02 -49.06
C GLY A 635 -9.43 -47.14 -49.58
N TYR A 636 -9.24 -47.11 -50.90
CA TYR A 636 -8.18 -46.33 -51.60
C TYR A 636 -8.36 -44.80 -51.34
N GLY A 637 -7.34 -43.92 -51.38
CA GLY A 637 -6.06 -43.94 -52.13
C GLY A 637 -6.22 -43.15 -53.45
N MET A 638 -5.37 -42.20 -53.87
CA MET A 638 -4.05 -41.72 -53.41
C MET A 638 -3.77 -40.25 -53.85
N SER A 639 -2.67 -39.68 -53.34
CA SER A 639 -1.76 -38.74 -54.03
C SER A 639 -2.06 -37.22 -54.07
N ARG A 640 -0.99 -36.47 -54.34
CA ARG A 640 -0.88 -34.99 -54.44
C ARG A 640 -1.01 -34.56 -55.90
N HIS A 641 -1.51 -33.34 -56.19
CA HIS A 641 -0.71 -32.26 -56.83
C HIS A 641 -1.47 -30.93 -57.03
N SER A 642 -0.72 -29.82 -56.87
CA SER A 642 -0.85 -28.47 -57.47
C SER A 642 -2.23 -27.83 -57.81
N SER A 643 -2.52 -26.74 -57.09
CA SER A 643 -2.99 -25.42 -57.58
C SER A 643 -4.24 -25.25 -58.46
N ILE A 644 -5.15 -24.37 -58.01
CA ILE A 644 -5.65 -23.21 -58.77
C ILE A 644 -6.12 -22.11 -57.79
N SER A 645 -6.14 -20.85 -58.23
CA SER A 645 -6.40 -19.67 -57.40
C SER A 645 -7.57 -18.82 -57.90
N ASP A 646 -8.38 -18.29 -56.99
CA ASP A 646 -9.11 -17.01 -57.03
C ASP A 646 -9.99 -16.92 -55.76
N ARG A 647 -10.28 -15.77 -55.10
CA ARG A 647 -9.82 -14.36 -55.29
C ARG A 647 -9.99 -13.61 -53.95
N SER A 648 -8.95 -12.95 -53.42
CA SER A 648 -8.75 -11.48 -53.38
C SER A 648 -9.70 -10.68 -52.45
N THR A 649 -9.27 -9.68 -51.64
CA THR A 649 -7.96 -8.99 -51.58
C THR A 649 -7.72 -8.28 -50.23
N ALA A 650 -6.49 -7.77 -50.04
CA ALA A 650 -5.97 -7.13 -48.83
C ALA A 650 -6.69 -5.84 -48.35
N PRO A 651 -6.58 -5.47 -47.05
CA PRO A 651 -7.00 -4.17 -46.54
C PRO A 651 -6.05 -3.05 -46.98
N SER A 652 -6.57 -1.84 -47.24
CA SER A 652 -5.75 -0.70 -47.64
C SER A 652 -6.20 0.64 -47.04
N ARG A 653 -5.19 1.45 -46.67
CA ARG A 653 -5.14 2.92 -46.47
C ARG A 653 -6.40 3.64 -45.94
N LEU A 654 -6.26 4.09 -44.68
CA LEU A 654 -6.50 5.46 -44.21
C LEU A 654 -7.30 6.40 -45.14
N GLY A 655 -8.51 6.79 -44.70
CA GLY A 655 -9.34 7.79 -45.37
C GLY A 655 -10.49 8.28 -44.48
N GLY A 656 -10.17 8.94 -43.35
CA GLY A 656 -11.17 9.46 -42.40
C GLY A 656 -10.91 10.93 -42.06
N THR A 657 -11.85 11.81 -42.41
CA THR A 657 -11.74 13.26 -42.18
C THR A 657 -11.98 13.62 -40.72
N MET A 658 -10.97 14.14 -40.03
CA MET A 658 -11.14 14.84 -38.75
C MET A 658 -11.79 16.21 -38.99
N ALA A 659 -12.97 16.43 -38.40
CA ALA A 659 -13.58 17.75 -38.33
C ALA A 659 -12.93 18.59 -37.20
N ASN A 660 -13.01 19.92 -37.29
CA ASN A 660 -12.49 20.83 -36.28
C ASN A 660 -13.25 20.71 -34.94
N GLY A 661 -12.79 19.83 -34.05
CA GLY A 661 -13.13 19.83 -32.63
C GLY A 661 -12.11 20.66 -31.85
N SER A 662 -12.57 21.64 -31.08
CA SER A 662 -11.69 22.47 -30.24
C SER A 662 -11.12 21.62 -29.09
N SER A 663 -9.84 21.24 -29.18
CA SER A 663 -9.13 20.50 -28.13
C SER A 663 -8.95 21.39 -26.89
N SER A 664 -9.83 21.23 -25.91
CA SER A 664 -9.60 21.77 -24.57
C SER A 664 -8.44 21.01 -23.93
N SER A 665 -7.23 21.60 -23.94
CA SER A 665 -6.06 20.99 -23.32
C SER A 665 -6.37 20.67 -21.86
N SER A 666 -6.07 19.44 -21.48
CA SER A 666 -6.49 18.90 -20.20
C SER A 666 -5.38 19.13 -19.16
N ASP A 667 -4.97 20.39 -18.98
CA ASP A 667 -3.75 20.86 -18.28
C ASP A 667 -3.47 20.25 -16.88
N HIS A 668 -4.48 19.67 -16.22
CA HIS A 668 -4.40 19.05 -14.89
C HIS A 668 -5.00 17.62 -14.91
N THR A 669 -4.71 16.87 -15.97
CA THR A 669 -5.39 15.60 -16.31
C THR A 669 -4.46 14.72 -17.14
N MET A 670 -3.84 13.71 -16.54
CA MET A 670 -2.90 12.78 -17.20
C MET A 670 -3.57 11.43 -17.49
N THR A 671 -3.67 11.03 -18.76
CA THR A 671 -4.23 9.73 -19.15
C THR A 671 -3.26 8.58 -18.82
N ILE A 672 -3.78 7.51 -18.22
CA ILE A 672 -3.02 6.35 -17.70
C ILE A 672 -3.64 5.06 -18.24
N ALA A 673 -2.86 4.22 -18.92
CA ALA A 673 -3.30 2.86 -19.27
C ALA A 673 -3.25 1.95 -18.03
N THR A 674 -4.35 1.25 -17.71
CA THR A 674 -4.52 0.49 -16.46
C THR A 674 -4.03 -0.97 -16.55
N GLY A 675 -3.12 -1.27 -17.48
CA GLY A 675 -2.59 -2.63 -17.74
C GLY A 675 -3.57 -3.63 -18.36
N SER A 676 -4.88 -3.41 -18.21
CA SER A 676 -5.98 -4.27 -18.69
C SER A 676 -6.62 -3.83 -20.02
N GLY A 677 -5.98 -2.91 -20.75
CA GLY A 677 -6.47 -2.32 -22.00
C GLY A 677 -7.35 -1.07 -21.84
N ASN A 678 -7.77 -0.73 -20.62
CA ASN A 678 -8.52 0.50 -20.33
C ASN A 678 -7.61 1.69 -20.01
N THR A 679 -8.17 2.91 -20.11
CA THR A 679 -7.49 4.17 -19.75
C THR A 679 -8.26 4.92 -18.66
N GLY A 680 -7.57 5.23 -17.55
CA GLY A 680 -8.02 6.18 -16.53
C GLY A 680 -7.37 7.55 -16.73
N ILE A 681 -7.73 8.55 -15.93
CA ILE A 681 -7.12 9.89 -15.98
C ILE A 681 -6.86 10.41 -14.56
N LEU A 682 -5.63 10.89 -14.28
CA LEU A 682 -5.18 11.39 -12.99
C LEU A 682 -5.25 12.92 -12.93
N HIS A 683 -5.82 13.45 -11.85
CA HIS A 683 -5.90 14.89 -11.58
C HIS A 683 -4.75 15.36 -10.69
N VAL A 684 -4.10 16.48 -11.06
CA VAL A 684 -2.99 17.10 -10.32
C VAL A 684 -3.46 18.41 -9.71
N GLU A 685 -3.03 18.73 -8.48
CA GLU A 685 -3.37 20.01 -7.85
C GLU A 685 -2.77 21.20 -8.64
N PRO A 686 -3.58 22.21 -8.99
CA PRO A 686 -3.12 23.43 -9.66
C PRO A 686 -2.01 24.17 -8.89
N ILE A 687 -1.16 24.91 -9.60
CA ILE A 687 -0.11 25.73 -8.98
C ILE A 687 -0.62 27.16 -8.78
N LYS A 688 -0.42 27.72 -7.58
CA LYS A 688 -0.71 29.12 -7.25
C LYS A 688 -0.13 30.08 -8.30
N PRO A 689 -0.83 31.16 -8.69
CA PRO A 689 -0.23 32.24 -9.47
C PRO A 689 0.89 32.91 -8.68
N MET A 690 1.88 33.45 -9.39
CA MET A 690 2.97 34.24 -8.78
C MET A 690 2.98 35.65 -9.33
N LEU A 691 3.16 36.65 -8.47
CA LEU A 691 3.62 37.97 -8.86
C LEU A 691 5.16 37.93 -8.93
N VAL A 692 5.70 38.12 -10.12
CA VAL A 692 7.14 38.21 -10.39
C VAL A 692 7.52 39.67 -10.55
N LEU A 693 8.53 40.10 -9.80
CA LEU A 693 9.08 41.45 -9.77
C LEU A 693 10.55 41.37 -10.19
N PHE A 694 10.85 41.89 -11.37
CA PHE A 694 12.21 42.05 -11.86
C PHE A 694 12.70 43.42 -11.40
N THR A 695 13.50 43.46 -10.33
CA THR A 695 13.89 44.71 -9.66
C THR A 695 15.29 45.15 -10.05
N GLN A 696 15.54 46.46 -9.95
CA GLN A 696 16.84 47.10 -10.10
C GLN A 696 17.03 48.18 -9.03
N HIS A 697 18.14 48.14 -8.30
CA HIS A 697 18.40 49.09 -7.23
C HIS A 697 19.04 50.40 -7.72
N ARG A 698 18.30 51.50 -7.62
CA ARG A 698 18.63 52.85 -8.16
C ARG A 698 20.05 53.36 -7.92
N LYS A 699 20.71 53.00 -6.81
CA LYS A 699 22.05 53.49 -6.47
C LYS A 699 23.21 52.57 -6.88
N THR A 700 22.95 51.29 -7.13
CA THR A 700 24.01 50.30 -7.38
C THR A 700 23.84 49.56 -8.71
N GLY A 701 22.75 49.79 -9.44
CA GLY A 701 22.45 49.13 -10.71
C GLY A 701 22.10 47.64 -10.60
N VAL A 702 22.32 47.01 -9.45
CA VAL A 702 22.11 45.58 -9.20
C VAL A 702 20.68 45.16 -9.50
N ARG A 703 20.55 44.17 -10.39
CA ARG A 703 19.30 43.50 -10.76
C ARG A 703 19.05 42.30 -9.84
N ASN A 704 17.80 42.09 -9.44
CA ASN A 704 17.34 40.91 -8.71
C ASN A 704 15.99 40.46 -9.26
N MET A 705 15.62 39.21 -9.01
CA MET A 705 14.26 38.72 -9.26
C MET A 705 13.59 38.33 -7.93
N VAL A 706 12.38 38.82 -7.68
CA VAL A 706 11.56 38.50 -6.51
C VAL A 706 10.26 37.85 -6.98
N THR A 707 9.82 36.79 -6.30
CA THR A 707 8.48 36.20 -6.53
C THR A 707 7.65 36.18 -5.26
N LEU A 708 6.34 36.32 -5.43
CA LEU A 708 5.33 36.34 -4.37
C LEU A 708 4.19 35.38 -4.76
N GLU A 709 3.91 34.37 -3.94
CA GLU A 709 2.80 33.43 -4.19
C GLU A 709 1.44 34.10 -3.85
N LEU A 710 0.52 34.11 -4.81
CA LEU A 710 -0.76 34.82 -4.71
C LEU A 710 -1.87 33.91 -4.17
N ASP A 711 -1.80 33.58 -2.87
CA ASP A 711 -2.80 32.75 -2.19
C ASP A 711 -4.12 33.50 -1.88
N HIS A 712 -5.09 32.79 -1.29
CA HIS A 712 -6.39 33.34 -0.90
C HIS A 712 -6.34 34.26 0.33
N LEU A 713 -5.17 34.49 0.94
CA LEU A 713 -4.96 35.35 2.11
C LEU A 713 -4.13 36.61 1.78
N THR A 714 -3.50 36.65 0.60
CA THR A 714 -2.58 37.69 0.14
C THR A 714 -3.33 38.72 -0.71
N ASP A 715 -3.82 39.78 -0.10
CA ASP A 715 -4.68 40.78 -0.75
C ASP A 715 -4.11 42.20 -0.69
N VAL A 716 -4.71 43.07 -1.49
CA VAL A 716 -4.45 44.51 -1.45
C VAL A 716 -5.04 45.11 -0.16
N ASN A 717 -4.21 45.77 0.65
CA ASN A 717 -4.68 46.58 1.77
C ASN A 717 -4.88 48.06 1.33
N PRO A 718 -6.13 48.52 1.11
CA PRO A 718 -6.41 49.90 0.69
C PRO A 718 -6.10 50.94 1.78
N GLU A 719 -5.98 50.54 3.06
CA GLU A 719 -5.67 51.44 4.17
C GLU A 719 -4.19 51.86 4.20
N ARG A 720 -3.33 51.15 3.48
CA ARG A 720 -1.90 51.49 3.29
C ARG A 720 -1.63 52.30 2.01
N CYS A 721 -2.64 52.48 1.17
CA CYS A 721 -2.54 53.20 -0.09
C CYS A 721 -2.96 54.67 0.11
N ASN A 722 -2.43 55.61 -0.66
CA ASN A 722 -2.84 57.03 -0.58
C ASN A 722 -4.32 57.29 -0.97
N CYS A 723 -5.05 56.26 -1.39
CA CYS A 723 -6.42 56.37 -1.91
C CYS A 723 -7.45 56.93 -0.92
N ARG A 724 -7.16 56.90 0.40
CA ARG A 724 -7.97 57.55 1.46
C ARG A 724 -7.67 59.04 1.67
N ARG A 725 -6.59 59.58 1.08
CA ARG A 725 -6.20 61.00 1.16
C ARG A 725 -6.64 61.82 -0.06
N SER A 726 -7.23 61.18 -1.06
CA SER A 726 -7.78 61.84 -2.24
C SER A 726 -9.31 61.83 -2.19
N ASP A 727 -9.93 63.01 -2.20
CA ASP A 727 -11.39 63.20 -2.14
C ASP A 727 -12.14 62.53 -3.32
N GLN A 728 -11.40 62.19 -4.36
CA GLN A 728 -11.88 61.63 -5.63
C GLN A 728 -11.84 60.09 -5.67
N LYS A 729 -12.35 59.43 -4.63
CA LYS A 729 -12.68 57.98 -4.62
C LYS A 729 -11.51 57.04 -5.01
N GLY A 730 -10.26 57.46 -4.77
CA GLY A 730 -9.06 56.70 -5.12
C GLY A 730 -8.70 56.65 -6.61
N LEU A 731 -9.38 57.39 -7.50
CA LEU A 731 -9.12 57.36 -8.95
C LEU A 731 -7.74 57.91 -9.35
N ALA A 732 -7.16 58.80 -8.53
CA ALA A 732 -5.80 59.32 -8.71
C ALA A 732 -4.71 58.46 -8.03
N CYS A 733 -5.07 57.34 -7.39
CA CYS A 733 -4.18 56.56 -6.55
C CYS A 733 -3.19 55.73 -7.39
N ARG A 734 -1.90 56.03 -7.28
CA ARG A 734 -0.81 55.31 -8.00
C ARG A 734 -0.26 54.12 -7.20
N ASP A 735 -0.48 54.08 -5.90
CA ASP A 735 0.10 53.09 -4.99
C ASP A 735 -0.84 51.89 -4.76
N VAL A 736 -0.25 50.71 -4.59
CA VAL A 736 -0.93 49.51 -4.10
C VAL A 736 -0.05 48.77 -3.11
N SER A 737 -0.63 48.21 -2.05
CA SER A 737 0.10 47.47 -1.00
C SER A 737 -0.46 46.08 -0.81
N PHE A 738 0.36 45.05 -0.97
CA PHE A 738 0.03 43.65 -0.72
C PHE A 738 0.43 43.24 0.70
N GLU A 739 -0.51 42.67 1.44
CA GLU A 739 -0.31 42.16 2.81
C GLU A 739 -1.04 40.83 2.98
N ARG A 740 -0.41 39.82 3.58
CA ARG A 740 -1.09 38.55 3.90
C ARG A 740 -1.86 38.69 5.22
N ASN A 741 -3.13 38.32 5.22
CA ASN A 741 -4.04 38.44 6.38
C ASN A 741 -3.96 39.83 7.05
N LYS A 742 -4.02 40.91 6.24
CA LYS A 742 -3.90 42.32 6.68
C LYS A 742 -2.65 42.61 7.52
N GLY A 743 -1.52 41.97 7.17
CA GLY A 743 -0.23 42.14 7.83
C GLY A 743 -0.02 41.28 9.08
N LYS A 744 -0.96 40.37 9.40
CA LYS A 744 -0.82 39.40 10.51
C LYS A 744 0.04 38.18 10.16
N ALA A 745 0.37 37.98 8.88
CA ALA A 745 1.20 36.88 8.40
C ALA A 745 2.25 37.39 7.42
N TYR A 746 3.38 36.67 7.33
CA TYR A 746 4.40 36.95 6.32
C TYR A 746 3.93 36.51 4.93
N LEU A 747 4.36 37.25 3.91
CA LEU A 747 4.15 36.93 2.51
C LEU A 747 5.00 35.70 2.11
N GLU A 748 4.44 34.81 1.28
CA GLU A 748 5.17 33.68 0.72
C GLU A 748 6.05 34.16 -0.44
N ALA A 749 7.25 34.63 -0.07
CA ALA A 749 8.17 35.36 -0.92
C ALA A 749 9.48 34.59 -1.18
N ARG A 750 10.05 34.78 -2.37
CA ARG A 750 11.39 34.29 -2.74
C ARG A 750 12.18 35.41 -3.41
N ARG A 751 13.50 35.42 -3.21
CA ARG A 751 14.42 36.39 -3.82
C ARG A 751 15.61 35.65 -4.40
N PHE A 752 15.90 35.94 -5.66
CA PHE A 752 16.98 35.35 -6.44
C PHE A 752 18.02 36.44 -6.66
N GLU A 753 19.14 36.31 -5.96
CA GLU A 753 20.28 37.22 -6.02
C GLU A 753 21.41 36.59 -6.87
N PRO A 754 22.25 37.39 -7.53
CA PRO A 754 23.35 36.87 -8.35
C PRO A 754 24.44 36.23 -7.48
N GLU A 755 25.06 35.15 -7.96
CA GLU A 755 26.09 34.42 -7.20
C GLU A 755 27.48 35.11 -7.26
N SER A 756 27.66 36.07 -8.17
CA SER A 756 28.83 36.95 -8.21
C SER A 756 28.44 38.35 -8.73
N ALA A 757 29.23 39.37 -8.37
CA ALA A 757 28.99 40.76 -8.79
C ALA A 757 29.15 40.99 -10.31
N GLN A 758 29.70 40.03 -11.04
CA GLN A 758 29.88 40.06 -12.50
C GLN A 758 28.71 39.42 -13.26
N GLN A 759 27.76 38.80 -12.55
CA GLN A 759 26.69 37.95 -13.09
C GLN A 759 25.30 38.50 -12.73
N ALA A 760 25.18 39.83 -12.69
CA ALA A 760 24.07 40.56 -12.07
C ALA A 760 22.89 40.78 -13.03
N ASP A 761 22.18 39.71 -13.42
CA ASP A 761 21.00 39.81 -14.29
C ASP A 761 19.81 38.91 -13.93
N TRP A 762 18.69 39.12 -14.62
CA TRP A 762 17.37 38.55 -14.33
C TRP A 762 17.17 37.08 -14.79
N ASP A 763 18.01 36.17 -14.31
CA ASP A 763 18.03 34.76 -14.70
C ASP A 763 16.71 33.99 -14.41
N VAL A 764 15.87 33.80 -15.44
CA VAL A 764 14.58 33.09 -15.30
C VAL A 764 14.70 31.57 -15.28
N SER A 765 15.88 31.01 -15.63
CA SER A 765 16.14 29.56 -15.55
C SER A 765 15.93 29.03 -14.13
N ARG A 766 16.27 29.87 -13.14
CA ARG A 766 16.17 29.60 -11.70
C ARG A 766 14.75 29.29 -11.25
N LEU A 767 13.72 29.86 -11.87
CA LEU A 767 12.32 29.55 -11.54
C LEU A 767 11.90 28.17 -12.06
N ALA A 768 12.40 27.76 -13.23
CA ALA A 768 12.16 26.42 -13.76
C ALA A 768 12.91 25.34 -12.96
N TYR A 769 14.16 25.62 -12.56
CA TYR A 769 14.99 24.67 -11.82
C TYR A 769 14.66 24.57 -10.32
N ALA A 770 14.46 25.69 -9.62
CA ALA A 770 14.36 25.68 -8.15
C ALA A 770 13.16 24.89 -7.59
N ARG A 771 12.14 24.57 -8.41
CA ARG A 771 11.05 23.66 -8.01
C ARG A 771 11.47 22.18 -8.01
N ARG A 772 12.42 21.78 -8.87
CA ARG A 772 12.95 20.40 -8.96
C ARG A 772 14.04 20.10 -7.94
N ASN A 773 14.55 21.12 -7.23
CA ASN A 773 15.55 20.98 -6.18
C ASN A 773 15.09 21.71 -4.92
N GLU A 774 14.53 20.97 -3.96
CA GLU A 774 13.95 21.53 -2.73
C GLU A 774 14.98 22.31 -1.88
N MET A 775 16.27 21.98 -2.01
CA MET A 775 17.37 22.70 -1.34
C MET A 775 17.60 24.08 -1.96
N ALA A 776 17.41 24.22 -3.28
CA ALA A 776 17.44 25.52 -3.97
C ALA A 776 16.22 26.38 -3.63
N ALA A 777 15.01 25.78 -3.58
CA ALA A 777 13.81 26.46 -3.08
C ALA A 777 14.03 27.01 -1.66
N LYS A 778 14.54 26.19 -0.74
CA LYS A 778 14.80 26.57 0.66
C LYS A 778 15.88 27.64 0.81
N LYS A 779 16.89 27.70 -0.07
CA LYS A 779 17.88 28.81 -0.13
C LYS A 779 17.27 30.15 -0.55
N SER A 780 16.36 30.16 -1.53
CA SER A 780 15.76 31.38 -2.10
C SER A 780 14.64 32.03 -1.26
N ALA A 781 14.23 31.41 -0.15
CA ALA A 781 13.06 31.83 0.62
C ALA A 781 13.28 33.14 1.40
N TRP A 782 12.54 34.20 1.05
CA TRP A 782 12.74 35.55 1.58
C TRP A 782 11.89 35.80 2.83
N LYS A 783 12.41 35.33 3.98
CA LYS A 783 11.69 35.31 5.28
C LYS A 783 11.47 36.72 5.85
N GLY A 784 10.37 36.88 6.59
CA GLY A 784 10.08 38.09 7.38
C GLY A 784 9.41 39.25 6.63
N LEU A 785 9.19 39.12 5.32
CA LEU A 785 8.52 40.13 4.49
C LEU A 785 7.04 40.23 4.89
N THR A 786 6.60 41.40 5.37
CA THR A 786 5.21 41.63 5.84
C THR A 786 4.36 42.38 4.82
N ARG A 787 4.96 43.26 4.01
CA ARG A 787 4.28 44.01 2.95
C ARG A 787 5.20 44.26 1.76
N VAL A 788 4.60 44.24 0.56
CA VAL A 788 5.19 44.84 -0.65
C VAL A 788 4.27 45.96 -1.14
N THR A 789 4.83 47.14 -1.36
CA THR A 789 4.12 48.28 -1.95
C THR A 789 4.68 48.54 -3.35
N LEU A 790 3.80 48.66 -4.35
CA LEU A 790 4.14 49.02 -5.73
C LEU A 790 3.51 50.37 -6.08
N THR A 791 4.27 51.27 -6.69
CA THR A 791 3.81 52.58 -7.16
C THR A 791 3.91 52.63 -8.69
N PHE A 792 2.76 52.76 -9.36
CA PHE A 792 2.65 52.71 -10.81
C PHE A 792 3.01 54.05 -11.47
N ALA A 793 3.42 54.03 -12.73
CA ALA A 793 3.65 55.23 -13.53
C ALA A 793 2.40 56.13 -13.62
N ASN A 794 1.20 55.53 -13.74
CA ASN A 794 -0.08 56.23 -13.76
C ASN A 794 -1.20 55.40 -13.08
N PRO A 795 -2.34 56.01 -12.68
CA PRO A 795 -3.43 55.30 -12.02
C PRO A 795 -4.18 54.28 -12.90
N ARG A 796 -4.17 54.45 -14.23
CA ARG A 796 -4.86 53.55 -15.17
C ARG A 796 -4.20 52.16 -15.18
N ASP A 797 -2.87 52.12 -15.13
CA ASP A 797 -2.12 50.86 -15.05
C ASP A 797 -2.28 50.19 -13.68
N LYS A 798 -2.28 50.95 -12.58
CA LYS A 798 -2.65 50.42 -11.25
C LYS A 798 -4.05 49.80 -11.28
N ALA A 799 -5.01 50.46 -11.90
CA ALA A 799 -6.39 49.98 -12.02
C ALA A 799 -6.50 48.72 -12.89
N LYS A 800 -5.76 48.64 -14.01
CA LYS A 800 -5.67 47.42 -14.83
C LYS A 800 -5.05 46.24 -14.06
N PHE A 801 -4.01 46.50 -13.27
CA PHE A 801 -3.28 45.47 -12.54
C PHE A 801 -4.04 44.91 -11.32
N THR A 802 -4.70 45.79 -10.54
CA THR A 802 -5.29 45.45 -9.22
C THR A 802 -6.75 45.84 -9.04
N GLY A 803 -7.42 46.28 -10.11
CA GLY A 803 -8.80 46.69 -10.06
C GLY A 803 -9.06 48.11 -9.53
N GLY A 804 -10.33 48.51 -9.65
CA GLY A 804 -10.88 49.77 -9.20
C GLY A 804 -11.66 49.65 -7.87
N TRP A 805 -12.33 50.73 -7.47
CA TRP A 805 -13.14 50.73 -6.25
C TRP A 805 -14.58 50.26 -6.52
N CYS A 806 -14.85 48.95 -6.40
CA CYS A 806 -16.23 48.44 -6.43
C CYS A 806 -16.95 48.64 -5.09
N ARG A 807 -18.26 48.92 -5.15
CA ARG A 807 -19.18 48.84 -4.00
C ARG A 807 -19.57 47.42 -3.58
N CYS A 808 -19.11 46.41 -4.32
CA CYS A 808 -19.35 44.97 -4.13
C CYS A 808 -19.24 44.57 -2.64
N ALA A 809 -18.13 44.96 -1.98
CA ALA A 809 -17.86 44.65 -0.58
C ALA A 809 -18.51 45.60 0.45
N GLN A 810 -19.20 46.68 0.04
CA GLN A 810 -19.77 47.67 0.99
C GLN A 810 -21.07 47.20 1.68
N ARG A 811 -21.59 46.00 1.39
CA ARG A 811 -22.81 45.44 2.01
C ARG A 811 -22.61 44.85 3.41
N GLY A 812 -21.42 44.96 4.01
CA GLY A 812 -21.18 44.58 5.41
C GLY A 812 -21.25 43.08 5.73
N LYS A 813 -21.47 42.21 4.75
CA LYS A 813 -21.43 40.76 4.91
C LYS A 813 -19.99 40.28 5.07
N THR A 814 -19.74 39.44 6.07
CA THR A 814 -18.41 38.84 6.35
C THR A 814 -18.05 37.68 5.43
N LYS A 815 -18.94 37.30 4.50
CA LYS A 815 -18.68 36.43 3.34
C LYS A 815 -19.38 37.01 2.11
N GLU A 816 -18.62 37.20 1.05
CA GLU A 816 -19.09 37.47 -0.32
C GLU A 816 -19.43 36.13 -0.98
N THR A 817 -20.47 36.07 -1.83
CA THR A 817 -20.79 34.83 -2.55
C THR A 817 -19.89 34.64 -3.77
N ASP A 818 -19.72 33.40 -4.21
CA ASP A 818 -18.88 33.07 -5.37
C ASP A 818 -19.34 33.76 -6.65
N GLU A 819 -20.64 33.98 -6.80
CA GLU A 819 -21.21 34.68 -7.97
C GLU A 819 -21.00 36.20 -7.90
N GLU A 820 -21.18 36.82 -6.71
CA GLU A 820 -20.78 38.22 -6.49
C GLU A 820 -19.28 38.42 -6.76
N ARG A 821 -18.44 37.45 -6.37
CA ARG A 821 -16.99 37.43 -6.64
C ARG A 821 -16.67 37.31 -8.13
N ARG A 822 -17.30 36.39 -8.87
CA ARG A 822 -17.09 36.22 -10.32
C ARG A 822 -17.56 37.42 -11.13
N GLN A 823 -18.74 37.96 -10.85
CA GLN A 823 -19.22 39.17 -11.52
C GLN A 823 -18.25 40.34 -11.29
N CYS A 824 -17.71 40.48 -10.07
CA CYS A 824 -16.67 41.45 -9.73
C CYS A 824 -15.34 41.24 -10.49
N VAL A 825 -15.05 40.04 -10.99
CA VAL A 825 -13.92 39.80 -11.93
C VAL A 825 -14.32 40.17 -13.37
N VAL A 826 -15.51 39.74 -13.83
CA VAL A 826 -16.03 40.01 -15.19
C VAL A 826 -16.19 41.52 -15.46
N ASP A 827 -16.66 42.28 -14.47
CA ASP A 827 -16.75 43.74 -14.53
C ASP A 827 -15.37 44.45 -14.56
N GLY A 828 -14.26 43.70 -14.48
CA GLY A 828 -12.91 44.22 -14.35
C GLY A 828 -12.58 44.85 -12.99
N HIS A 829 -13.50 44.81 -12.02
CA HIS A 829 -13.35 45.48 -10.73
C HIS A 829 -12.16 44.98 -9.90
N ARG A 830 -11.66 43.76 -10.12
CA ARG A 830 -10.47 43.18 -9.45
C ARG A 830 -9.17 43.21 -10.28
N GLY A 831 -9.26 43.56 -11.57
CA GLY A 831 -8.12 43.56 -12.52
C GLY A 831 -7.39 42.23 -12.64
N LEU A 832 -6.20 42.27 -13.25
CA LEU A 832 -5.41 41.09 -13.61
C LEU A 832 -5.04 40.18 -12.43
N ILE A 833 -4.84 40.71 -11.22
CA ILE A 833 -4.64 39.87 -10.02
C ILE A 833 -5.92 39.11 -9.63
N GLY A 834 -7.09 39.75 -9.76
CA GLY A 834 -8.37 39.07 -9.57
C GLY A 834 -8.60 37.98 -10.60
N GLU A 835 -8.35 38.27 -11.88
CA GLU A 835 -8.43 37.30 -12.98
C GLU A 835 -7.49 36.11 -12.78
N ALA A 836 -6.23 36.33 -12.37
CA ALA A 836 -5.27 35.26 -12.12
C ALA A 836 -5.63 34.42 -10.88
N LYS A 837 -6.13 35.04 -9.80
CA LYS A 837 -6.68 34.31 -8.64
C LYS A 837 -7.93 33.49 -9.03
N GLU A 838 -8.84 34.05 -9.83
CA GLU A 838 -10.05 33.34 -10.26
C GLU A 838 -9.71 32.23 -11.26
N TYR A 839 -8.69 32.38 -12.11
CA TYR A 839 -8.15 31.30 -12.94
C TYR A 839 -7.67 30.13 -12.06
N TYR A 840 -6.88 30.40 -11.02
CA TYR A 840 -6.45 29.38 -10.07
C TYR A 840 -7.63 28.74 -9.31
N LEU A 841 -8.58 29.53 -8.81
CA LEU A 841 -9.76 29.02 -8.12
C LEU A 841 -10.68 28.22 -9.07
N SER A 842 -10.79 28.60 -10.34
CA SER A 842 -11.46 27.80 -11.38
C SER A 842 -10.75 26.47 -11.59
N LYS A 843 -9.41 26.45 -11.61
CA LYS A 843 -8.64 25.21 -11.70
C LYS A 843 -8.75 24.34 -10.44
N MET A 844 -8.84 24.93 -9.25
CA MET A 844 -9.11 24.21 -8.00
C MET A 844 -10.53 23.61 -8.01
N VAL A 845 -11.53 24.37 -8.46
CA VAL A 845 -12.92 23.90 -8.57
C VAL A 845 -13.08 22.87 -9.70
N GLU A 846 -12.35 22.96 -10.81
CA GLU A 846 -12.25 21.89 -11.81
C GLU A 846 -11.66 20.61 -11.19
N PHE A 847 -10.59 20.73 -10.40
CA PHE A 847 -9.95 19.61 -9.68
C PHE A 847 -10.90 18.99 -8.65
N GLU A 848 -11.55 19.78 -7.80
CA GLU A 848 -12.51 19.32 -6.78
C GLU A 848 -13.77 18.71 -7.38
N ASN A 849 -14.35 19.31 -8.43
CA ASN A 849 -15.52 18.75 -9.10
C ASN A 849 -15.21 17.42 -9.78
N ARG A 850 -14.08 17.33 -10.50
CA ARG A 850 -13.63 16.07 -11.12
C ARG A 850 -13.34 14.98 -10.07
N ARG A 851 -12.78 15.36 -8.91
CA ARG A 851 -12.58 14.48 -7.75
C ARG A 851 -13.89 13.99 -7.12
N ASN A 852 -14.97 14.78 -7.20
CA ASN A 852 -16.27 14.43 -6.60
C ASN A 852 -17.20 13.63 -7.53
N THR A 853 -16.95 13.60 -8.85
CA THR A 853 -17.83 12.92 -9.82
C THR A 853 -17.47 11.45 -10.09
N ARG A 854 -18.00 10.55 -9.23
CA ARG A 854 -18.15 9.07 -9.38
C ARG A 854 -17.01 8.15 -8.91
N GLN A 855 -17.35 6.86 -8.93
CA GLN A 855 -16.87 5.72 -8.15
C GLN A 855 -15.37 5.37 -8.31
N PRO A 856 -14.76 4.70 -7.31
CA PRO A 856 -13.40 4.19 -7.41
C PRO A 856 -13.32 3.07 -8.47
N VAL A 857 -12.51 3.30 -9.50
CA VAL A 857 -11.95 2.24 -10.33
C VAL A 857 -10.63 1.85 -9.69
N ILE A 858 -10.45 0.54 -9.46
CA ILE A 858 -9.25 -0.05 -8.83
C ILE A 858 -7.99 0.44 -9.56
N MET A 859 -7.10 1.08 -8.81
CA MET A 859 -5.77 1.47 -9.24
C MET A 859 -4.77 0.37 -8.87
N GLY A 860 -3.51 0.53 -9.25
CA GLY A 860 -2.43 -0.37 -8.86
C GLY A 860 -1.94 -0.19 -7.41
N PHE A 861 -2.86 -0.13 -6.43
CA PHE A 861 -2.61 -0.39 -5.00
C PHE A 861 -1.45 0.41 -4.32
N ARG A 862 -1.33 1.74 -4.30
CA ARG A 862 -2.13 2.88 -4.78
C ARG A 862 -3.51 3.14 -4.14
N ASP A 863 -4.01 4.36 -4.36
CA ASP A 863 -5.01 5.07 -3.55
C ASP A 863 -6.48 4.67 -3.82
N ASP A 864 -6.73 3.46 -4.30
CA ASP A 864 -8.05 2.88 -4.49
C ASP A 864 -8.52 2.02 -3.31
N LEU A 865 -7.64 1.78 -2.33
CA LEU A 865 -8.08 1.52 -0.96
C LEU A 865 -9.01 2.68 -0.53
N PRO A 866 -10.32 2.42 -0.26
CA PRO A 866 -11.26 3.49 0.05
C PRO A 866 -10.84 4.21 1.34
N GLU A 867 -10.53 5.51 1.21
CA GLU A 867 -10.05 6.46 2.24
C GLU A 867 -9.97 5.85 3.65
N MET A 868 -8.85 5.16 3.94
CA MET A 868 -8.73 4.13 4.98
C MET A 868 -9.43 4.58 6.28
N PRO A 869 -10.56 3.93 6.66
CA PRO A 869 -11.78 4.61 7.10
C PRO A 869 -11.52 5.67 8.17
N ARG A 870 -11.62 6.97 7.78
CA ARG A 870 -11.26 8.19 8.56
C ARG A 870 -11.28 8.00 10.08
N LYS A 871 -10.12 7.65 10.67
CA LYS A 871 -9.97 7.20 12.08
C LYS A 871 -11.21 6.39 12.50
N ILE A 872 -11.28 5.12 12.07
CA ILE A 872 -12.37 4.14 12.36
C ILE A 872 -13.08 4.60 13.62
N ARG A 873 -14.34 5.08 13.50
CA ARG A 873 -15.11 5.58 14.66
C ARG A 873 -15.02 4.49 15.70
N GLY A 874 -14.15 4.69 16.70
CA GLY A 874 -13.55 3.55 17.40
C GLY A 874 -14.67 2.67 17.93
N ASP A 875 -14.60 1.34 17.70
CA ASP A 875 -15.62 0.40 18.21
C ASP A 875 -16.02 0.90 19.58
N GLN A 876 -17.32 1.14 19.81
CA GLN A 876 -17.72 2.19 20.76
C GLN A 876 -17.09 1.96 22.15
N SER A 877 -16.85 0.70 22.52
CA SER A 877 -16.06 0.27 23.67
C SER A 877 -14.67 0.95 23.82
N ILE A 878 -13.91 1.10 22.73
CA ILE A 878 -12.60 1.76 22.63
C ILE A 878 -12.76 3.25 22.88
N SER A 879 -13.64 3.95 22.16
CA SER A 879 -13.83 5.40 22.32
C SER A 879 -14.34 5.76 23.73
N ILE A 880 -15.17 4.89 24.33
CA ILE A 880 -15.64 5.01 25.71
C ILE A 880 -14.48 4.75 26.69
N THR A 881 -13.60 3.78 26.39
CA THR A 881 -12.43 3.47 27.22
C THR A 881 -11.35 4.55 27.13
N GLU A 882 -11.17 5.23 26.00
CA GLU A 882 -10.32 6.42 25.87
C GLU A 882 -10.84 7.56 26.77
N ALA A 883 -12.13 7.89 26.68
CA ALA A 883 -12.75 8.92 27.51
C ALA A 883 -12.67 8.59 29.02
N PHE A 884 -13.01 7.36 29.40
CA PHE A 884 -12.89 6.85 30.77
C PHE A 884 -11.44 6.87 31.29
N LYS A 885 -10.43 6.65 30.44
CA LYS A 885 -9.02 6.76 30.83
C LYS A 885 -8.60 8.22 31.06
N ALA A 886 -9.09 9.15 30.24
CA ALA A 886 -8.75 10.57 30.31
C ALA A 886 -9.40 11.32 31.48
N ASP A 887 -10.58 10.86 31.94
CA ASP A 887 -11.23 11.40 33.15
C ASP A 887 -10.34 11.21 34.40
N SER A 888 -10.14 12.27 35.19
CA SER A 888 -9.37 12.23 36.43
C SER A 888 -10.21 11.92 37.68
N PHE A 889 -11.55 11.86 37.55
CA PHE A 889 -12.43 11.60 38.68
C PHE A 889 -12.28 10.17 39.24
N GLU A 890 -12.09 10.06 40.56
CA GLU A 890 -11.72 8.80 41.21
C GLU A 890 -12.82 7.71 41.13
N LYS A 891 -14.10 8.10 41.28
CA LYS A 891 -15.24 7.17 41.34
C LYS A 891 -15.95 6.98 39.98
N LYS A 892 -15.25 7.21 38.88
CA LYS A 892 -15.73 7.00 37.50
C LYS A 892 -16.05 5.52 37.24
N ILE A 893 -17.06 5.25 36.40
CA ILE A 893 -17.57 3.88 36.14
C ILE A 893 -17.49 3.58 34.64
N ASN A 894 -16.95 2.42 34.25
CA ASN A 894 -16.91 1.96 32.85
C ASN A 894 -17.84 0.76 32.64
N LEU A 895 -18.95 1.00 31.94
CA LEU A 895 -19.92 0.00 31.52
C LEU A 895 -19.86 -0.23 29.99
N GLY A 896 -18.86 0.30 29.28
CA GLY A 896 -18.67 0.10 27.84
C GLY A 896 -17.93 -1.20 27.47
N VAL A 897 -17.24 -1.83 28.43
CA VAL A 897 -16.33 -2.97 28.20
C VAL A 897 -17.07 -4.31 28.12
N GLY A 898 -16.96 -4.99 26.98
CA GLY A 898 -17.58 -6.30 26.71
C GLY A 898 -16.80 -7.53 27.18
N ALA A 899 -16.12 -7.45 28.33
CA ALA A 899 -15.38 -8.56 28.94
C ALA A 899 -15.60 -8.58 30.46
N TYR A 900 -15.73 -9.78 31.04
CA TYR A 900 -16.07 -9.96 32.46
C TYR A 900 -15.03 -9.35 33.42
N ARG A 901 -15.50 -8.90 34.60
CA ARG A 901 -14.68 -8.36 35.68
C ARG A 901 -15.14 -8.95 37.02
N ASP A 902 -14.20 -9.13 37.94
CA ASP A 902 -14.52 -9.48 39.33
C ASP A 902 -15.26 -8.33 40.04
N ASP A 903 -15.68 -8.54 41.29
CA ASP A 903 -16.36 -7.49 42.08
C ASP A 903 -15.41 -6.34 42.50
N LYS A 904 -14.13 -6.39 42.09
CA LYS A 904 -13.12 -5.32 42.26
C LYS A 904 -12.82 -4.61 40.92
N GLY A 905 -13.61 -4.87 39.88
CA GLY A 905 -13.46 -4.28 38.54
C GLY A 905 -12.26 -4.77 37.74
N LYS A 906 -11.59 -5.84 38.17
CA LYS A 906 -10.36 -6.37 37.55
C LYS A 906 -10.63 -7.52 36.58
N PRO A 907 -9.79 -7.74 35.56
CA PRO A 907 -9.88 -8.94 34.73
C PRO A 907 -9.73 -10.21 35.57
N TYR A 908 -10.66 -11.14 35.42
CA TYR A 908 -10.68 -12.41 36.14
C TYR A 908 -10.19 -13.54 35.22
N VAL A 909 -9.20 -14.31 35.71
CA VAL A 909 -8.73 -15.53 35.06
C VAL A 909 -9.10 -16.69 35.99
N LEU A 910 -9.91 -17.60 35.46
CA LEU A 910 -10.52 -18.70 36.20
C LEU A 910 -9.45 -19.59 36.86
N PRO A 911 -9.61 -19.98 38.14
CA PRO A 911 -8.70 -20.93 38.78
C PRO A 911 -8.67 -22.31 38.09
N SER A 912 -9.74 -22.76 37.41
CA SER A 912 -9.71 -23.96 36.55
C SER A 912 -8.75 -23.79 35.37
N VAL A 913 -8.80 -22.64 34.70
CA VAL A 913 -7.91 -22.26 33.59
C VAL A 913 -6.45 -22.19 34.01
N ARG A 914 -6.16 -21.63 35.20
CA ARG A 914 -4.78 -21.60 35.73
C ARG A 914 -4.23 -23.00 35.94
N LYS A 915 -4.98 -23.87 36.62
CA LYS A 915 -4.61 -25.28 36.83
C LYS A 915 -4.42 -26.04 35.51
N ALA A 916 -5.26 -25.77 34.51
CA ALA A 916 -5.14 -26.37 33.18
C ALA A 916 -3.89 -25.86 32.44
N GLU A 917 -3.58 -24.56 32.51
CA GLU A 917 -2.37 -23.98 31.95
C GLU A 917 -1.10 -24.53 32.63
N ASP A 918 -1.08 -24.61 33.96
CA ASP A 918 0.02 -25.22 34.73
C ASP A 918 0.29 -26.66 34.28
N LYS A 919 -0.76 -27.48 34.09
CA LYS A 919 -0.64 -28.85 33.56
C LYS A 919 -0.15 -28.88 32.11
N VAL A 920 -0.69 -28.03 31.23
CA VAL A 920 -0.28 -27.95 29.82
C VAL A 920 1.20 -27.55 29.71
N ILE A 921 1.67 -26.61 30.54
CA ILE A 921 3.09 -26.23 30.61
C ILE A 921 3.94 -27.38 31.17
N ALA A 922 3.52 -27.99 32.29
CA ALA A 922 4.22 -29.10 32.93
C ALA A 922 4.36 -30.34 32.03
N SER A 923 3.42 -30.56 31.10
CA SER A 923 3.44 -31.65 30.12
C SER A 923 4.60 -31.57 29.11
N ARG A 924 5.23 -30.38 28.96
CA ARG A 924 6.33 -30.12 28.01
C ARG A 924 6.05 -30.54 26.56
N MET A 925 4.79 -30.55 26.14
CA MET A 925 4.41 -30.85 24.76
C MET A 925 5.12 -29.96 23.73
N ASN A 926 5.39 -30.53 22.56
CA ASN A 926 5.92 -29.82 21.40
C ASN A 926 4.99 -28.68 20.92
N LYS A 927 5.52 -27.84 20.02
CA LYS A 927 4.83 -26.70 19.39
C LYS A 927 4.62 -26.92 17.89
N GLU A 928 4.57 -28.19 17.47
CA GLU A 928 4.29 -28.57 16.08
C GLU A 928 2.91 -28.08 15.63
N TYR A 929 2.73 -28.00 14.31
CA TYR A 929 1.44 -27.65 13.70
C TYR A 929 0.31 -28.55 14.21
N ALA A 930 -0.84 -27.93 14.50
CA ALA A 930 -2.06 -28.69 14.71
C ALA A 930 -2.50 -29.37 13.41
N GLY A 931 -3.37 -30.39 13.53
CA GLY A 931 -4.19 -30.79 12.38
C GLY A 931 -4.96 -29.57 11.84
N ILE A 932 -5.31 -29.58 10.55
CA ILE A 932 -6.01 -28.45 9.92
C ILE A 932 -7.33 -28.12 10.63
N THR A 933 -8.01 -29.15 11.18
CA THR A 933 -9.22 -29.02 12.01
C THR A 933 -8.95 -28.72 13.50
N GLY A 934 -7.69 -28.53 13.89
CA GLY A 934 -7.24 -28.28 15.26
C GLY A 934 -6.96 -29.51 16.12
N VAL A 935 -6.99 -29.29 17.43
CA VAL A 935 -6.73 -30.28 18.48
C VAL A 935 -7.95 -31.22 18.63
N PRO A 936 -7.84 -32.53 18.31
CA PRO A 936 -9.00 -33.45 18.29
C PRO A 936 -9.77 -33.52 19.61
N GLU A 937 -9.04 -33.52 20.73
CA GLU A 937 -9.55 -33.59 22.10
C GLU A 937 -10.40 -32.36 22.44
N PHE A 938 -9.99 -31.18 21.95
CA PHE A 938 -10.75 -29.93 22.09
C PHE A 938 -12.01 -29.96 21.23
N THR A 939 -11.89 -30.30 19.95
CA THR A 939 -13.05 -30.32 19.02
C THR A 939 -14.12 -31.32 19.45
N THR A 940 -13.71 -32.47 19.97
CA THR A 940 -14.63 -33.52 20.45
C THR A 940 -15.36 -33.08 21.71
N ALA A 941 -14.64 -32.53 22.69
CA ALA A 941 -15.23 -32.13 23.97
C ALA A 941 -16.11 -30.88 23.84
N GLY A 942 -15.75 -29.90 23.01
CA GLY A 942 -16.58 -28.73 22.75
C GLY A 942 -17.87 -29.07 21.99
N ALA A 943 -17.83 -30.03 21.05
CA ALA A 943 -19.02 -30.57 20.41
C ALA A 943 -19.94 -31.29 21.40
N LYS A 944 -19.40 -32.13 22.31
CA LYS A 944 -20.17 -32.74 23.41
C LYS A 944 -20.85 -31.67 24.28
N LEU A 945 -20.12 -30.60 24.65
CA LEU A 945 -20.66 -29.50 25.45
C LEU A 945 -21.83 -28.79 24.74
N ALA A 946 -21.70 -28.49 23.45
CA ALA A 946 -22.76 -27.82 22.68
C ALA A 946 -24.00 -28.70 22.51
N TYR A 947 -23.84 -29.87 21.88
CA TYR A 947 -24.98 -30.71 21.46
C TYR A 947 -25.51 -31.63 22.57
N GLY A 948 -24.74 -31.86 23.63
CA GLY A 948 -25.03 -32.81 24.72
C GLY A 948 -24.50 -34.21 24.40
N GLU A 949 -23.92 -34.89 25.40
CA GLU A 949 -23.22 -36.17 25.19
C GLU A 949 -24.11 -37.31 24.68
N GLY A 950 -25.38 -37.35 25.07
CA GLY A 950 -26.37 -38.31 24.56
C GLY A 950 -26.96 -37.96 23.18
N SER A 951 -26.47 -36.92 22.49
CA SER A 951 -27.04 -36.45 21.24
C SER A 951 -26.72 -37.37 20.06
N SER A 952 -27.77 -37.91 19.43
CA SER A 952 -27.67 -38.74 18.22
C SER A 952 -27.06 -38.01 17.01
N ALA A 953 -26.89 -36.69 17.07
CA ALA A 953 -26.22 -35.91 16.04
C ALA A 953 -24.68 -35.96 16.11
N LEU A 954 -24.07 -36.36 17.23
CA LEU A 954 -22.60 -36.29 17.41
C LEU A 954 -21.82 -37.14 16.38
N ASN A 955 -22.40 -38.26 15.93
CA ASN A 955 -21.79 -39.09 14.89
C ASN A 955 -21.67 -38.35 13.54
N ARG A 956 -22.65 -37.51 13.20
CA ARG A 956 -22.84 -36.78 11.93
C ARG A 956 -22.52 -35.28 11.99
N VAL A 957 -22.07 -34.77 13.15
CA VAL A 957 -21.51 -33.42 13.27
C VAL A 957 -20.10 -33.36 12.68
N ALA A 958 -19.91 -32.60 11.61
CA ALA A 958 -18.60 -32.14 11.12
C ALA A 958 -18.09 -31.01 12.04
N VAL A 959 -16.78 -30.99 12.34
CA VAL A 959 -16.25 -30.08 13.37
C VAL A 959 -14.81 -29.62 13.08
N THR A 960 -14.55 -28.34 13.30
CA THR A 960 -13.21 -27.74 13.28
C THR A 960 -13.04 -26.75 14.41
N GLN A 961 -11.86 -26.72 15.01
CA GLN A 961 -11.41 -25.60 15.81
C GLN A 961 -11.33 -24.33 14.94
N SER A 962 -11.60 -23.18 15.56
CA SER A 962 -11.58 -21.86 14.94
C SER A 962 -10.80 -20.84 15.77
N ILE A 963 -10.52 -19.67 15.18
CA ILE A 963 -10.00 -18.50 15.91
C ILE A 963 -11.16 -17.80 16.65
N SER A 964 -11.64 -18.47 17.69
CA SER A 964 -12.79 -18.11 18.52
C SER A 964 -14.12 -18.06 17.75
N GLY A 965 -15.17 -17.56 18.39
CA GLY A 965 -16.50 -17.40 17.76
C GLY A 965 -16.45 -16.56 16.48
N THR A 966 -15.64 -15.50 16.46
CA THR A 966 -15.41 -14.69 15.25
C THR A 966 -14.84 -15.52 14.09
N GLY A 967 -13.85 -16.38 14.36
CA GLY A 967 -13.31 -17.31 13.38
C GLY A 967 -14.36 -18.34 12.94
N ALA A 968 -15.17 -18.87 13.86
CA ALA A 968 -16.21 -19.83 13.53
C ALA A 968 -17.30 -19.24 12.64
N LEU A 969 -17.73 -18.00 12.93
CA LEU A 969 -18.61 -17.22 12.07
C LEU A 969 -18.00 -17.01 10.68
N ARG A 970 -16.69 -16.72 10.56
CA ARG A 970 -16.04 -16.52 9.25
C ARG A 970 -15.88 -17.81 8.44
N ILE A 971 -15.61 -18.94 9.10
CA ILE A 971 -15.58 -20.29 8.50
C ILE A 971 -16.98 -20.64 7.98
N GLY A 972 -18.01 -20.54 8.84
CA GLY A 972 -19.38 -20.85 8.46
C GLY A 972 -19.95 -19.93 7.39
N ALA A 973 -19.65 -18.63 7.45
CA ALA A 973 -20.03 -17.67 6.41
C ALA A 973 -19.42 -18.05 5.05
N ALA A 974 -18.12 -18.40 5.01
CA ALA A 974 -17.47 -18.86 3.78
C ALA A 974 -17.99 -20.22 3.29
N PHE A 975 -18.31 -21.12 4.22
CA PHE A 975 -18.87 -22.44 3.92
C PHE A 975 -20.26 -22.29 3.27
N LEU A 976 -21.16 -21.50 3.85
CA LEU A 976 -22.47 -21.21 3.28
C LEU A 976 -22.37 -20.42 1.97
N ALA A 977 -21.48 -19.43 1.88
CA ALA A 977 -21.23 -18.69 0.64
C ALA A 977 -20.81 -19.62 -0.51
N ARG A 978 -19.94 -20.60 -0.26
CA ARG A 978 -19.48 -21.56 -1.27
C ARG A 978 -20.46 -22.70 -1.55
N PHE A 979 -21.08 -23.30 -0.52
CA PHE A 979 -21.75 -24.60 -0.63
C PHE A 979 -23.28 -24.59 -0.42
N PHE A 980 -23.87 -23.52 0.15
CA PHE A 980 -25.33 -23.47 0.31
C PHE A 980 -26.02 -23.43 -1.07
N PRO A 981 -27.04 -24.25 -1.36
CA PRO A 981 -27.65 -24.32 -2.69
C PRO A 981 -28.70 -23.23 -2.94
N GLY A 982 -29.28 -22.64 -1.89
CA GLY A 982 -30.29 -21.58 -1.98
C GLY A 982 -29.69 -20.18 -2.19
N ASP A 983 -30.57 -19.16 -2.08
CA ASP A 983 -30.14 -17.76 -2.12
C ASP A 983 -29.10 -17.46 -1.03
N LYS A 984 -28.17 -16.55 -1.34
CA LYS A 984 -27.05 -16.18 -0.47
C LYS A 984 -27.41 -15.11 0.56
N THR A 985 -28.70 -14.97 0.89
CA THR A 985 -29.20 -14.07 1.93
C THR A 985 -29.18 -14.76 3.30
N ILE A 986 -28.49 -14.15 4.26
CA ILE A 986 -28.60 -14.46 5.69
C ILE A 986 -29.32 -13.32 6.43
N TYR A 987 -30.37 -13.67 7.16
CA TYR A 987 -31.15 -12.79 8.00
C TYR A 987 -30.54 -12.74 9.41
N ILE A 988 -30.26 -11.53 9.91
CA ILE A 988 -29.68 -11.32 11.26
C ILE A 988 -30.57 -10.36 12.08
N PRO A 989 -30.63 -10.48 13.43
CA PRO A 989 -31.60 -9.73 14.22
C PRO A 989 -31.35 -8.22 14.26
N THR A 990 -32.37 -7.47 14.70
CA THR A 990 -32.35 -6.00 14.79
C THR A 990 -32.58 -5.55 16.24
N PRO A 991 -31.54 -5.05 16.94
CA PRO A 991 -30.12 -5.02 16.58
C PRO A 991 -29.49 -6.43 16.69
N SER A 992 -28.19 -6.54 16.40
CA SER A 992 -27.37 -7.71 16.72
C SER A 992 -25.91 -7.27 16.89
N TRP A 993 -25.03 -8.15 17.35
CA TRP A 993 -23.62 -7.85 17.55
C TRP A 993 -23.03 -7.25 16.27
N ALA A 994 -22.43 -6.06 16.39
CA ALA A 994 -22.12 -5.19 15.25
C ALA A 994 -21.26 -5.85 14.17
N ASN A 995 -20.41 -6.81 14.56
CA ASN A 995 -19.51 -7.51 13.67
C ASN A 995 -20.19 -8.59 12.79
N HIS A 996 -21.40 -9.06 13.12
CA HIS A 996 -22.12 -10.02 12.27
C HIS A 996 -22.34 -9.50 10.85
N GLY A 997 -22.85 -8.26 10.73
CA GLY A 997 -23.07 -7.62 9.43
C GLY A 997 -21.78 -7.35 8.64
N ALA A 998 -20.62 -7.35 9.28
CA ALA A 998 -19.32 -7.26 8.61
C ALA A 998 -18.84 -8.64 8.12
N VAL A 999 -18.78 -9.63 9.02
CA VAL A 999 -18.28 -10.99 8.72
C VAL A 999 -19.06 -11.66 7.58
N PHE A 1000 -20.39 -11.55 7.57
CA PHE A 1000 -21.20 -12.18 6.53
C PHE A 1000 -21.08 -11.48 5.17
N LYS A 1001 -20.94 -10.14 5.13
CA LYS A 1001 -20.71 -9.39 3.88
C LYS A 1001 -19.31 -9.63 3.32
N ASP A 1002 -18.30 -9.67 4.17
CA ASP A 1002 -16.91 -10.01 3.82
C ASP A 1002 -16.76 -11.44 3.25
N ALA A 1003 -17.61 -12.37 3.71
CA ALA A 1003 -17.71 -13.71 3.16
C ALA A 1003 -18.50 -13.80 1.84
N GLY A 1004 -19.10 -12.71 1.36
CA GLY A 1004 -19.90 -12.67 0.13
C GLY A 1004 -21.38 -13.03 0.29
N LEU A 1005 -21.91 -13.10 1.53
CA LEU A 1005 -23.36 -13.25 1.74
C LEU A 1005 -24.06 -11.89 1.73
N LYS A 1006 -25.26 -11.86 1.16
CA LYS A 1006 -26.22 -10.77 1.34
C LYS A 1006 -26.73 -10.82 2.78
N VAL A 1007 -26.77 -9.68 3.47
CA VAL A 1007 -27.21 -9.61 4.88
C VAL A 1007 -28.48 -8.80 4.96
N GLU A 1008 -29.57 -9.46 5.31
CA GLU A 1008 -30.87 -8.86 5.58
C GLU A 1008 -31.18 -8.81 7.08
N LYS A 1009 -32.31 -8.20 7.41
CA LYS A 1009 -32.76 -7.96 8.78
C LYS A 1009 -34.11 -8.60 9.05
N TYR A 1010 -34.25 -9.09 10.28
CA TYR A 1010 -35.53 -9.40 10.90
C TYR A 1010 -35.67 -8.63 12.22
N ARG A 1011 -36.90 -8.36 12.65
CA ARG A 1011 -37.23 -7.69 13.92
C ARG A 1011 -36.86 -8.57 15.12
N TYR A 1012 -36.49 -7.94 16.23
CA TYR A 1012 -36.06 -8.66 17.43
C TYR A 1012 -36.24 -7.86 18.71
N TYR A 1013 -35.81 -6.59 18.74
CA TYR A 1013 -35.91 -5.76 19.92
C TYR A 1013 -36.92 -4.63 19.71
N ASN A 1014 -37.96 -4.62 20.54
CA ASN A 1014 -38.92 -3.53 20.60
C ASN A 1014 -38.39 -2.46 21.56
N LYS A 1015 -38.27 -1.21 21.08
CA LYS A 1015 -37.76 -0.08 21.88
C LYS A 1015 -38.77 0.45 22.90
N ASP A 1016 -40.05 0.29 22.62
CA ASP A 1016 -41.15 0.86 23.40
C ASP A 1016 -41.50 -0.05 24.59
N THR A 1017 -41.26 -1.36 24.46
CA THR A 1017 -41.38 -2.35 25.55
C THR A 1017 -40.04 -2.77 26.17
N ILE A 1018 -38.90 -2.38 25.58
CA ILE A 1018 -37.53 -2.76 25.99
C ILE A 1018 -37.33 -4.31 25.99
N GLY A 1019 -38.19 -5.03 25.26
CA GLY A 1019 -38.28 -6.49 25.22
C GLY A 1019 -38.22 -7.09 23.80
N LEU A 1020 -38.69 -8.32 23.67
CA LEU A 1020 -38.66 -9.07 22.41
C LEU A 1020 -39.83 -8.64 21.51
N ASP A 1021 -39.55 -8.21 20.28
CA ASP A 1021 -40.53 -8.07 19.20
C ASP A 1021 -40.83 -9.46 18.62
N PHE A 1022 -41.50 -10.30 19.42
CA PHE A 1022 -41.74 -11.71 19.09
C PHE A 1022 -42.64 -11.87 17.87
N ASP A 1023 -43.77 -11.15 17.83
CA ASP A 1023 -44.70 -11.22 16.70
C ASP A 1023 -44.06 -10.66 15.43
N GLY A 1024 -43.25 -9.59 15.55
CA GLY A 1024 -42.47 -9.07 14.44
C GLY A 1024 -41.40 -10.04 13.94
N MET A 1025 -40.69 -10.72 14.85
CA MET A 1025 -39.72 -11.76 14.53
C MET A 1025 -40.37 -12.93 13.77
N VAL A 1026 -41.49 -13.47 14.28
CA VAL A 1026 -42.19 -14.60 13.64
C VAL A 1026 -42.81 -14.20 12.30
N ALA A 1027 -43.36 -12.98 12.20
CA ALA A 1027 -43.87 -12.44 10.93
C ALA A 1027 -42.76 -12.28 9.88
N ASP A 1028 -41.59 -11.75 10.27
CA ASP A 1028 -40.45 -11.58 9.36
C ASP A 1028 -39.84 -12.92 8.93
N ILE A 1029 -39.83 -13.94 9.81
CA ILE A 1029 -39.44 -15.31 9.47
C ILE A 1029 -40.41 -15.87 8.42
N LYS A 1030 -41.72 -15.84 8.68
CA LYS A 1030 -42.75 -16.36 7.74
C LYS A 1030 -42.82 -15.60 6.41
N ALA A 1031 -42.37 -14.34 6.37
CA ALA A 1031 -42.32 -13.53 5.16
C ALA A 1031 -41.03 -13.71 4.35
N ALA A 1032 -40.01 -14.40 4.88
CA ALA A 1032 -38.75 -14.62 4.18
C ALA A 1032 -38.90 -15.66 3.04
N PRO A 1033 -38.14 -15.54 1.94
CA PRO A 1033 -38.16 -16.53 0.86
C PRO A 1033 -37.85 -17.94 1.37
N LYS A 1034 -38.64 -18.94 0.94
CA LYS A 1034 -38.44 -20.35 1.32
C LYS A 1034 -36.98 -20.77 1.09
N GLY A 1035 -36.36 -21.42 2.07
CA GLY A 1035 -34.93 -21.78 2.01
C GLY A 1035 -33.93 -20.68 2.42
N SER A 1036 -34.38 -19.53 2.94
CA SER A 1036 -33.49 -18.49 3.50
C SER A 1036 -32.62 -19.00 4.68
N MET A 1037 -31.48 -18.34 4.91
CA MET A 1037 -30.63 -18.59 6.08
C MET A 1037 -30.93 -17.62 7.22
N PHE A 1038 -30.97 -18.08 8.48
CA PHE A 1038 -31.15 -17.25 9.67
C PHE A 1038 -29.99 -17.42 10.66
N LEU A 1039 -29.47 -16.30 11.16
CA LEU A 1039 -28.53 -16.25 12.29
C LEU A 1039 -29.29 -16.08 13.60
N LEU A 1040 -29.20 -17.06 14.49
CA LEU A 1040 -29.84 -17.04 15.80
C LEU A 1040 -28.77 -16.98 16.91
N HIS A 1041 -29.01 -16.23 17.99
CA HIS A 1041 -28.15 -16.27 19.18
C HIS A 1041 -28.71 -17.37 20.09
N ALA A 1042 -27.88 -18.31 20.54
CA ALA A 1042 -28.35 -19.43 21.35
C ALA A 1042 -28.79 -19.02 22.76
N CYS A 1043 -28.15 -17.98 23.32
CA CYS A 1043 -28.45 -17.37 24.62
C CYS A 1043 -27.69 -16.04 24.78
N ALA A 1044 -28.14 -15.20 25.72
CA ALA A 1044 -27.61 -13.87 26.05
C ALA A 1044 -27.37 -12.97 24.82
N HIS A 1045 -28.43 -12.74 24.04
CA HIS A 1045 -28.36 -12.02 22.77
C HIS A 1045 -27.57 -10.71 22.87
N ASN A 1046 -26.48 -10.64 22.12
CA ASN A 1046 -25.62 -9.46 22.06
C ASN A 1046 -26.14 -8.54 20.94
N PRO A 1047 -26.56 -7.28 21.23
CA PRO A 1047 -26.22 -6.52 22.44
C PRO A 1047 -27.31 -6.40 23.52
N THR A 1048 -28.53 -6.92 23.31
CA THR A 1048 -29.71 -6.50 24.09
C THR A 1048 -29.86 -7.16 25.46
N GLY A 1049 -29.37 -8.39 25.63
CA GLY A 1049 -29.71 -9.25 26.78
C GLY A 1049 -31.15 -9.77 26.75
N VAL A 1050 -31.95 -9.47 25.72
CA VAL A 1050 -33.30 -10.01 25.56
C VAL A 1050 -33.20 -11.34 24.82
N ASP A 1051 -33.62 -12.44 25.45
CA ASP A 1051 -33.69 -13.79 24.84
C ASP A 1051 -35.15 -14.26 24.74
N PRO A 1052 -35.51 -15.14 23.78
CA PRO A 1052 -36.81 -15.79 23.75
C PRO A 1052 -36.98 -16.84 24.86
N THR A 1053 -38.21 -17.02 25.36
CA THR A 1053 -38.56 -18.14 26.26
C THR A 1053 -38.49 -19.48 25.53
N GLN A 1054 -38.58 -20.60 26.27
CA GLN A 1054 -38.58 -21.93 25.63
C GLN A 1054 -39.76 -22.08 24.67
N GLU A 1055 -40.95 -21.64 25.06
CA GLU A 1055 -42.19 -21.67 24.27
C GLU A 1055 -42.05 -20.82 23.00
N GLN A 1056 -41.43 -19.64 23.12
CA GLN A 1056 -41.12 -18.79 21.97
C GLN A 1056 -40.10 -19.45 21.03
N TRP A 1057 -39.08 -20.14 21.54
CA TRP A 1057 -38.16 -20.93 20.71
C TRP A 1057 -38.85 -22.05 19.94
N GLN A 1058 -39.88 -22.69 20.51
CA GLN A 1058 -40.69 -23.72 19.81
C GLN A 1058 -41.48 -23.10 18.65
N ALA A 1059 -42.07 -21.92 18.84
CA ALA A 1059 -42.77 -21.20 17.79
C ALA A 1059 -41.83 -20.66 16.70
N ILE A 1060 -40.63 -20.22 17.07
CA ILE A 1060 -39.56 -19.81 16.14
C ILE A 1060 -39.08 -21.03 15.32
N GLU A 1061 -38.88 -22.19 15.95
CA GLU A 1061 -38.54 -23.45 15.24
C GLU A 1061 -39.63 -23.83 14.24
N ALA A 1062 -40.90 -23.78 14.64
CA ALA A 1062 -42.03 -24.09 13.77
C ALA A 1062 -42.08 -23.15 12.55
N ALA A 1063 -41.87 -21.84 12.74
CA ALA A 1063 -41.84 -20.87 11.64
C ALA A 1063 -40.62 -21.07 10.70
N ILE A 1064 -39.45 -21.36 11.26
CA ILE A 1064 -38.24 -21.71 10.50
C ILE A 1064 -38.48 -22.97 9.66
N LYS A 1065 -39.16 -23.97 10.22
CA LYS A 1065 -39.44 -25.26 9.58
C LYS A 1065 -40.55 -25.17 8.51
N GLU A 1066 -41.56 -24.34 8.72
CA GLU A 1066 -42.58 -23.99 7.72
C GLU A 1066 -41.95 -23.30 6.50
N GLY A 1067 -40.98 -22.41 6.73
CA GLY A 1067 -40.18 -21.75 5.68
C GLY A 1067 -39.04 -22.59 5.11
N ASP A 1068 -38.79 -23.82 5.61
CA ASP A 1068 -37.69 -24.70 5.20
C ASP A 1068 -36.32 -23.98 5.30
N HIS A 1069 -36.18 -23.16 6.34
CA HIS A 1069 -35.07 -22.22 6.51
C HIS A 1069 -33.86 -22.86 7.19
N TYR A 1070 -32.66 -22.50 6.73
CA TYR A 1070 -31.41 -22.99 7.29
C TYR A 1070 -30.95 -22.14 8.47
N VAL A 1071 -30.43 -22.77 9.53
CA VAL A 1071 -30.09 -22.09 10.78
C VAL A 1071 -28.60 -22.11 11.07
N PHE A 1072 -28.05 -20.94 11.44
CA PHE A 1072 -26.71 -20.78 11.98
C PHE A 1072 -26.81 -20.18 13.39
N PHE A 1073 -26.36 -20.90 14.41
CA PHE A 1073 -26.29 -20.40 15.79
C PHE A 1073 -24.96 -19.72 16.13
N ASP A 1074 -25.00 -18.54 16.76
CA ASP A 1074 -23.88 -18.00 17.56
C ASP A 1074 -24.07 -18.39 19.04
N MET A 1075 -23.06 -19.02 19.63
CA MET A 1075 -23.05 -19.54 20.99
C MET A 1075 -21.78 -19.07 21.71
N ALA A 1076 -21.75 -17.79 22.04
CA ALA A 1076 -20.63 -17.13 22.69
C ALA A 1076 -20.71 -17.02 24.23
N TYR A 1077 -21.83 -17.44 24.82
CA TYR A 1077 -22.19 -17.23 26.24
C TYR A 1077 -22.67 -18.49 26.98
N GLN A 1078 -22.45 -19.69 26.44
CA GLN A 1078 -22.95 -20.95 27.03
C GLN A 1078 -22.46 -21.15 28.48
N GLY A 1079 -23.42 -21.30 29.42
CA GLY A 1079 -23.22 -21.38 30.87
C GLY A 1079 -23.16 -20.00 31.55
N PHE A 1080 -22.81 -18.96 30.81
CA PHE A 1080 -22.62 -17.60 31.30
C PHE A 1080 -23.92 -16.77 31.29
N ALA A 1081 -24.99 -17.27 30.66
CA ALA A 1081 -26.28 -16.58 30.60
C ALA A 1081 -27.15 -16.90 31.82
N SER A 1082 -27.35 -18.19 32.12
CA SER A 1082 -28.17 -18.64 33.26
C SER A 1082 -27.40 -19.34 34.41
N GLY A 1083 -26.09 -19.57 34.25
CA GLY A 1083 -25.29 -20.38 35.17
C GLY A 1083 -25.34 -21.89 34.88
N ASP A 1084 -26.01 -22.31 33.80
CA ASP A 1084 -26.18 -23.71 33.39
C ASP A 1084 -25.88 -23.87 31.89
N THR A 1085 -24.86 -24.69 31.57
CA THR A 1085 -24.39 -24.92 30.19
C THR A 1085 -25.37 -25.71 29.31
N ASN A 1086 -26.31 -26.44 29.91
CA ASN A 1086 -27.35 -27.18 29.20
C ASN A 1086 -28.57 -26.30 28.92
N LYS A 1087 -29.00 -25.51 29.91
CA LYS A 1087 -30.09 -24.53 29.73
C LYS A 1087 -29.72 -23.49 28.67
N ASP A 1088 -28.48 -23.00 28.72
CA ASP A 1088 -27.94 -22.03 27.75
C ASP A 1088 -27.69 -22.63 26.34
N ALA A 1089 -27.87 -23.95 26.18
CA ALA A 1089 -27.81 -24.65 24.90
C ALA A 1089 -29.19 -25.13 24.38
N TYR A 1090 -30.28 -24.79 25.07
CA TYR A 1090 -31.63 -25.27 24.76
C TYR A 1090 -32.02 -25.09 23.29
N ALA A 1091 -31.89 -23.88 22.74
CA ALA A 1091 -32.31 -23.57 21.38
C ALA A 1091 -31.60 -24.44 20.33
N LEU A 1092 -30.27 -24.58 20.41
CA LEU A 1092 -29.50 -25.45 19.52
C LEU A 1092 -29.97 -26.90 19.60
N ARG A 1093 -30.11 -27.43 20.83
CA ARG A 1093 -30.45 -28.84 21.06
C ARG A 1093 -31.88 -29.16 20.64
N TYR A 1094 -32.83 -28.26 20.88
CA TYR A 1094 -34.22 -28.38 20.44
C TYR A 1094 -34.33 -28.41 18.91
N PHE A 1095 -33.64 -27.52 18.20
CA PHE A 1095 -33.66 -27.52 16.73
C PHE A 1095 -33.09 -28.84 16.17
N VAL A 1096 -32.00 -29.36 16.74
CA VAL A 1096 -31.45 -30.68 16.37
C VAL A 1096 -32.44 -31.82 16.68
N GLU A 1097 -33.16 -31.77 17.81
CA GLU A 1097 -34.21 -32.73 18.15
C GLU A 1097 -35.38 -32.71 17.14
N LYS A 1098 -35.76 -31.52 16.65
CA LYS A 1098 -36.80 -31.37 15.61
C LYS A 1098 -36.31 -31.67 14.19
N GLY A 1099 -35.09 -32.16 14.03
CA GLY A 1099 -34.54 -32.66 12.78
C GLY A 1099 -33.79 -31.63 11.94
N HIS A 1100 -33.52 -30.42 12.47
CA HIS A 1100 -32.70 -29.44 11.77
C HIS A 1100 -31.23 -29.87 11.71
N ASN A 1101 -30.55 -29.40 10.67
CA ASN A 1101 -29.12 -29.63 10.40
C ASN A 1101 -28.30 -28.33 10.55
N PRO A 1102 -28.28 -27.68 11.73
CA PRO A 1102 -27.74 -26.33 11.88
C PRO A 1102 -26.21 -26.27 11.80
N ALA A 1103 -25.73 -25.09 11.39
CA ALA A 1103 -24.37 -24.63 11.65
C ALA A 1103 -24.27 -23.99 13.04
N LEU A 1104 -23.09 -24.05 13.65
CA LEU A 1104 -22.81 -23.50 14.98
C LEU A 1104 -21.44 -22.80 15.02
N ALA A 1105 -21.41 -21.62 15.63
CA ALA A 1105 -20.20 -20.91 16.03
C ALA A 1105 -20.11 -20.86 17.56
N GLN A 1106 -19.18 -21.60 18.15
CA GLN A 1106 -19.00 -21.69 19.60
C GLN A 1106 -17.76 -20.89 20.05
N SER A 1107 -17.87 -20.13 21.14
CA SER A 1107 -16.80 -19.28 21.68
C SER A 1107 -16.51 -19.58 23.16
N PHE A 1108 -15.27 -19.96 23.47
CA PHE A 1108 -14.80 -20.18 24.85
C PHE A 1108 -14.26 -18.91 25.52
N ALA A 1109 -14.33 -17.76 24.82
CA ALA A 1109 -13.73 -16.51 25.25
C ALA A 1109 -14.35 -15.92 26.53
N LYS A 1110 -15.63 -16.21 26.84
CA LYS A 1110 -16.34 -15.64 28.01
C LYS A 1110 -16.44 -16.64 29.15
N ASN A 1111 -17.04 -17.79 28.90
CA ASN A 1111 -17.26 -18.85 29.89
C ASN A 1111 -15.95 -19.49 30.41
N MET A 1112 -14.87 -19.55 29.63
CA MET A 1112 -13.53 -19.88 30.16
C MET A 1112 -12.64 -18.64 30.34
N GLY A 1113 -13.13 -17.43 30.08
CA GLY A 1113 -12.29 -16.21 30.11
C GLY A 1113 -11.12 -16.21 29.10
N LEU A 1114 -11.11 -17.11 28.12
CA LEU A 1114 -10.04 -17.28 27.12
C LEU A 1114 -10.11 -16.22 26.00
N TYR A 1115 -10.28 -14.94 26.38
CA TYR A 1115 -10.45 -13.82 25.46
C TYR A 1115 -9.26 -13.67 24.49
N GLY A 1116 -8.03 -13.65 25.03
CA GLY A 1116 -6.79 -13.48 24.27
C GLY A 1116 -6.38 -14.73 23.49
N GLU A 1117 -6.58 -15.91 24.07
CA GLU A 1117 -6.19 -17.22 23.51
C GLU A 1117 -6.95 -17.65 22.26
N ARG A 1118 -8.04 -16.96 21.93
CA ARG A 1118 -8.86 -17.18 20.73
C ARG A 1118 -9.41 -18.61 20.57
N ALA A 1119 -9.71 -19.31 21.66
CA ALA A 1119 -10.34 -20.63 21.61
C ALA A 1119 -11.81 -20.54 21.10
N GLY A 1120 -12.17 -21.43 20.17
CA GLY A 1120 -13.51 -21.55 19.56
C GLY A 1120 -13.62 -22.74 18.61
N ILE A 1121 -14.85 -23.07 18.22
CA ILE A 1121 -15.19 -24.19 17.33
C ILE A 1121 -16.25 -23.73 16.32
N PHE A 1122 -16.11 -24.19 15.08
CA PHE A 1122 -17.17 -24.23 14.08
C PHE A 1122 -17.63 -25.68 13.89
N SER A 1123 -18.94 -25.90 13.82
CA SER A 1123 -19.50 -27.22 13.51
C SER A 1123 -20.75 -27.15 12.65
N VAL A 1124 -21.02 -28.23 11.90
CA VAL A 1124 -22.21 -28.41 11.06
C VAL A 1124 -22.79 -29.78 11.31
N VAL A 1125 -24.07 -29.84 11.65
CA VAL A 1125 -24.82 -31.10 11.71
C VAL A 1125 -25.10 -31.55 10.27
N CYS A 1126 -24.53 -32.68 9.84
CA CYS A 1126 -24.71 -33.22 8.48
C CYS A 1126 -25.80 -34.31 8.47
N GLU A 1127 -26.37 -34.64 7.30
CA GLU A 1127 -27.42 -35.67 7.20
C GLU A 1127 -26.93 -37.06 7.66
N SER A 1128 -25.71 -37.44 7.28
CA SER A 1128 -25.11 -38.75 7.61
C SER A 1128 -23.62 -38.66 7.96
N ALA A 1129 -23.05 -39.77 8.43
CA ALA A 1129 -21.60 -39.90 8.69
C ALA A 1129 -20.77 -39.86 7.39
N GLU A 1130 -21.35 -40.23 6.25
CA GLU A 1130 -20.75 -40.16 4.91
C GLU A 1130 -20.72 -38.71 4.43
N GLU A 1131 -21.78 -37.94 4.72
CA GLU A 1131 -21.78 -36.51 4.45
C GLU A 1131 -20.77 -35.77 5.32
N LYS A 1132 -20.73 -36.06 6.63
CA LYS A 1132 -19.73 -35.51 7.54
C LYS A 1132 -18.30 -35.63 6.97
N LYS A 1133 -17.92 -36.80 6.45
CA LYS A 1133 -16.61 -37.02 5.80
C LYS A 1133 -16.37 -36.07 4.61
N ARG A 1134 -17.40 -35.81 3.79
CA ARG A 1134 -17.34 -34.82 2.69
C ARG A 1134 -17.20 -33.40 3.25
N VAL A 1135 -18.03 -33.01 4.22
CA VAL A 1135 -18.05 -31.67 4.81
C VAL A 1135 -16.73 -31.37 5.55
N ASP A 1136 -16.21 -32.30 6.35
CA ASP A 1136 -14.90 -32.20 7.00
C ASP A 1136 -13.76 -32.00 5.96
N SER A 1137 -13.82 -32.65 4.79
CA SER A 1137 -12.85 -32.43 3.71
C SER A 1137 -12.89 -31.00 3.15
N GLN A 1138 -14.10 -30.46 2.94
CA GLN A 1138 -14.29 -29.13 2.38
C GLN A 1138 -13.95 -28.03 3.40
N ILE A 1139 -14.26 -28.25 4.67
CA ILE A 1139 -13.84 -27.38 5.78
C ILE A 1139 -12.31 -27.33 5.86
N LYS A 1140 -11.59 -28.46 5.73
CA LYS A 1140 -10.12 -28.47 5.69
C LYS A 1140 -9.55 -27.66 4.52
N ILE A 1141 -10.11 -27.83 3.32
CA ILE A 1141 -9.73 -27.06 2.11
C ILE A 1141 -10.03 -25.56 2.29
N LEU A 1142 -11.08 -25.20 3.03
CA LEU A 1142 -11.51 -23.82 3.29
C LEU A 1142 -10.68 -23.14 4.41
N VAL A 1143 -10.30 -23.88 5.46
CA VAL A 1143 -9.50 -23.38 6.59
C VAL A 1143 -8.03 -23.18 6.22
N ARG A 1144 -7.43 -24.10 5.44
CA ARG A 1144 -6.01 -24.04 5.08
C ARG A 1144 -5.56 -22.70 4.46
N PRO A 1145 -6.27 -22.08 3.49
CA PRO A 1145 -5.90 -20.76 2.96
C PRO A 1145 -6.30 -19.58 3.86
N MET A 1146 -7.09 -19.77 4.93
CA MET A 1146 -7.40 -18.69 5.88
C MET A 1146 -6.28 -18.49 6.92
N TYR A 1147 -5.76 -19.59 7.48
CA TYR A 1147 -4.73 -19.54 8.53
C TYR A 1147 -3.91 -20.84 8.69
N SER A 1148 -3.88 -21.72 7.69
CA SER A 1148 -3.24 -23.05 7.71
C SER A 1148 -3.82 -24.05 8.73
N ASN A 1149 -3.60 -23.82 10.03
CA ASN A 1149 -4.09 -24.60 11.16
C ASN A 1149 -4.23 -23.70 12.41
N PRO A 1150 -5.18 -23.99 13.33
CA PRO A 1150 -5.55 -23.06 14.40
C PRO A 1150 -4.64 -23.13 15.64
N PRO A 1151 -4.60 -22.08 16.49
CA PRO A 1151 -3.63 -21.94 17.59
C PRO A 1151 -3.84 -22.97 18.72
N ILE A 1152 -2.75 -23.58 19.20
CA ILE A 1152 -2.79 -24.74 20.09
C ILE A 1152 -3.00 -24.44 21.58
N HIS A 1153 -2.56 -23.29 22.12
CA HIS A 1153 -2.47 -23.09 23.59
C HIS A 1153 -3.84 -23.06 24.27
N GLY A 1154 -4.69 -22.08 23.92
CA GLY A 1154 -6.08 -22.03 24.41
C GLY A 1154 -6.92 -23.28 24.13
N ALA A 1155 -6.63 -24.02 23.05
CA ALA A 1155 -7.31 -25.27 22.74
C ALA A 1155 -6.85 -26.42 23.65
N ARG A 1156 -5.55 -26.53 23.97
CA ARG A 1156 -5.02 -27.48 24.95
C ARG A 1156 -5.54 -27.17 26.36
N ILE A 1157 -5.60 -25.90 26.75
CA ILE A 1157 -6.20 -25.46 28.03
C ILE A 1157 -7.69 -25.86 28.10
N ALA A 1158 -8.47 -25.53 27.08
CA ALA A 1158 -9.89 -25.88 27.05
C ALA A 1158 -10.13 -27.40 26.96
N ALA A 1159 -9.28 -28.15 26.27
CA ALA A 1159 -9.32 -29.61 26.25
C ALA A 1159 -9.04 -30.22 27.63
N GLU A 1160 -8.02 -29.73 28.35
CA GLU A 1160 -7.72 -30.18 29.72
C GLU A 1160 -8.89 -29.88 30.67
N ILE A 1161 -9.53 -28.70 30.57
CA ILE A 1161 -10.74 -28.40 31.38
C ILE A 1161 -11.90 -29.34 31.03
N LEU A 1162 -12.20 -29.54 29.74
CA LEU A 1162 -13.40 -30.28 29.32
C LEU A 1162 -13.27 -31.80 29.41
N ASN A 1163 -12.05 -32.35 29.41
CA ASN A 1163 -11.81 -33.79 29.51
C ASN A 1163 -11.33 -34.24 30.90
N ASN A 1164 -10.95 -33.31 31.80
CA ASN A 1164 -10.58 -33.63 33.17
C ASN A 1164 -11.75 -33.34 34.13
N ALA A 1165 -12.40 -34.38 34.67
CA ALA A 1165 -13.61 -34.26 35.49
C ALA A 1165 -13.46 -33.28 36.68
N GLU A 1166 -12.32 -33.25 37.36
CA GLU A 1166 -12.09 -32.34 38.49
C GLU A 1166 -12.06 -30.86 38.04
N LEU A 1167 -11.45 -30.58 36.88
CA LEU A 1167 -11.40 -29.22 36.33
C LEU A 1167 -12.71 -28.83 35.64
N TYR A 1168 -13.45 -29.79 35.08
CA TYR A 1168 -14.76 -29.57 34.49
C TYR A 1168 -15.79 -29.14 35.54
N GLU A 1169 -15.92 -29.89 36.64
CA GLU A 1169 -16.82 -29.55 37.74
C GLU A 1169 -16.41 -28.22 38.40
N GLN A 1170 -15.11 -27.98 38.60
CA GLN A 1170 -14.62 -26.68 39.08
C GLN A 1170 -14.97 -25.54 38.11
N TRP A 1171 -14.83 -25.75 36.80
CA TRP A 1171 -15.19 -24.77 35.78
C TRP A 1171 -16.69 -24.47 35.73
N LEU A 1172 -17.56 -25.48 35.89
CA LEU A 1172 -19.01 -25.29 36.00
C LEU A 1172 -19.38 -24.40 37.20
N VAL A 1173 -18.76 -24.62 38.36
CA VAL A 1173 -18.95 -23.78 39.55
C VAL A 1173 -18.47 -22.34 39.27
N GLU A 1174 -17.25 -22.16 38.74
CA GLU A 1174 -16.70 -20.84 38.43
C GLU A 1174 -17.55 -20.07 37.40
N VAL A 1175 -18.08 -20.74 36.38
CA VAL A 1175 -19.01 -20.17 35.40
C VAL A 1175 -20.31 -19.73 36.07
N LYS A 1176 -20.86 -20.56 36.95
CA LYS A 1176 -22.08 -20.22 37.69
C LYS A 1176 -21.85 -19.03 38.62
N GLU A 1177 -20.71 -18.94 39.31
CA GLU A 1177 -20.37 -17.79 40.16
C GLU A 1177 -20.31 -16.48 39.35
N MET A 1178 -19.76 -16.50 38.13
CA MET A 1178 -19.74 -15.32 37.25
C MET A 1178 -21.14 -14.89 36.81
N ALA A 1179 -22.03 -15.85 36.49
CA ALA A 1179 -23.42 -15.59 36.14
C ALA A 1179 -24.23 -15.07 37.35
N ASP A 1180 -24.12 -15.73 38.51
CA ASP A 1180 -24.76 -15.33 39.76
C ASP A 1180 -24.35 -13.90 40.17
N ARG A 1181 -23.08 -13.53 40.00
CA ARG A 1181 -22.60 -12.15 40.27
C ARG A 1181 -23.26 -11.13 39.35
N ILE A 1182 -23.48 -11.46 38.08
CA ILE A 1182 -24.16 -10.59 37.11
C ILE A 1182 -25.65 -10.44 37.46
N ILE A 1183 -26.33 -11.55 37.78
CA ILE A 1183 -27.74 -11.56 38.21
C ILE A 1183 -27.91 -10.71 39.49
N LYS A 1184 -27.00 -10.87 40.48
CA LYS A 1184 -26.96 -10.04 41.69
C LYS A 1184 -26.81 -8.55 41.38
N MET A 1185 -25.95 -8.17 40.42
CA MET A 1185 -25.77 -6.76 40.05
C MET A 1185 -26.98 -6.17 39.32
N ARG A 1186 -27.73 -6.96 38.55
CA ARG A 1186 -29.03 -6.54 37.97
C ARG A 1186 -30.04 -6.22 39.06
N ALA A 1187 -30.22 -7.14 40.00
CA ALA A 1187 -31.13 -6.99 41.13
C ALA A 1187 -30.77 -5.76 42.00
N LEU A 1188 -29.50 -5.61 42.39
CA LEU A 1188 -29.05 -4.47 43.20
C LEU A 1188 -29.19 -3.12 42.49
N LEU A 1189 -29.01 -3.06 41.16
CA LEU A 1189 -29.22 -1.81 40.42
C LEU A 1189 -30.69 -1.39 40.44
N LYS A 1190 -31.61 -2.33 40.15
CA LYS A 1190 -33.06 -2.09 40.24
C LYS A 1190 -33.49 -1.70 41.66
N GLU A 1191 -33.08 -2.48 42.66
CA GLU A 1191 -33.43 -2.25 44.08
C GLU A 1191 -32.96 -0.88 44.57
N ASN A 1192 -31.78 -0.42 44.15
CA ASN A 1192 -31.28 0.90 44.53
C ASN A 1192 -32.01 2.05 43.81
N LEU A 1193 -32.43 1.86 42.55
CA LEU A 1193 -33.25 2.85 41.82
C LEU A 1193 -34.65 2.99 42.46
N GLU A 1194 -35.25 1.87 42.87
CA GLU A 1194 -36.52 1.84 43.61
C GLU A 1194 -36.39 2.54 44.98
N LYS A 1195 -35.32 2.26 45.74
CA LYS A 1195 -35.03 2.94 47.03
C LYS A 1195 -34.82 4.45 46.92
N LEU A 1196 -34.31 4.94 45.79
CA LEU A 1196 -34.14 6.37 45.53
C LEU A 1196 -35.46 7.07 45.21
N GLY A 1197 -36.54 6.33 44.96
CA GLY A 1197 -37.87 6.85 44.65
C GLY A 1197 -38.20 6.92 43.16
N SER A 1198 -37.47 6.18 42.31
CA SER A 1198 -37.72 6.11 40.86
C SER A 1198 -39.18 5.79 40.54
N LYS A 1199 -39.78 6.58 39.65
CA LYS A 1199 -41.10 6.32 39.06
C LYS A 1199 -41.04 5.65 37.70
N HIS A 1200 -39.85 5.53 37.11
CA HIS A 1200 -39.62 4.68 35.95
C HIS A 1200 -39.56 3.21 36.38
N ASP A 1201 -40.14 2.32 35.58
CA ASP A 1201 -39.96 0.87 35.74
C ASP A 1201 -38.56 0.48 35.26
N TRP A 1202 -37.92 -0.42 36.00
CA TRP A 1202 -36.58 -0.94 35.72
C TRP A 1202 -36.56 -2.47 35.64
N SER A 1203 -37.72 -3.13 35.54
CA SER A 1203 -37.85 -4.59 35.49
C SER A 1203 -37.06 -5.23 34.35
N HIS A 1204 -36.96 -4.55 33.19
CA HIS A 1204 -36.10 -4.97 32.08
C HIS A 1204 -34.62 -5.19 32.47
N ILE A 1205 -34.11 -4.51 33.49
CA ILE A 1205 -32.75 -4.74 34.00
C ILE A 1205 -32.61 -6.15 34.61
N THR A 1206 -33.64 -6.65 35.29
CA THR A 1206 -33.66 -8.01 35.87
C THR A 1206 -34.12 -9.09 34.89
N ASP A 1207 -34.95 -8.74 33.92
CA ASP A 1207 -35.52 -9.69 32.95
C ASP A 1207 -34.55 -9.97 31.79
N GLN A 1208 -33.68 -9.02 31.46
CA GLN A 1208 -32.57 -9.22 30.51
C GLN A 1208 -31.46 -10.10 31.11
N ILE A 1209 -30.84 -10.93 30.27
CA ILE A 1209 -29.94 -12.03 30.60
C ILE A 1209 -28.48 -11.72 30.20
N GLY A 1210 -27.51 -12.32 30.88
CA GLY A 1210 -26.10 -12.28 30.50
C GLY A 1210 -25.41 -10.93 30.70
N MET A 1211 -24.37 -10.65 29.91
CA MET A 1211 -23.43 -9.53 30.16
C MET A 1211 -23.99 -8.13 29.96
N PHE A 1212 -25.00 -7.95 29.11
CA PHE A 1212 -25.43 -6.63 28.64
C PHE A 1212 -26.90 -6.36 28.96
N ALA A 1213 -27.23 -5.08 29.16
CA ALA A 1213 -28.59 -4.63 29.32
C ALA A 1213 -28.82 -3.35 28.49
N TYR A 1214 -29.97 -3.21 27.84
CA TYR A 1214 -30.43 -1.90 27.35
C TYR A 1214 -31.26 -1.24 28.42
N THR A 1215 -30.78 -0.09 28.90
CA THR A 1215 -31.39 0.65 30.00
C THR A 1215 -32.68 1.39 29.62
N GLY A 1216 -32.95 1.63 28.33
CA GLY A 1216 -33.99 2.56 27.90
C GLY A 1216 -33.60 4.04 28.02
N LEU A 1217 -32.32 4.33 28.30
CA LEU A 1217 -31.78 5.68 28.27
C LEU A 1217 -31.51 6.15 26.83
N THR A 1218 -31.92 7.38 26.55
CA THR A 1218 -31.70 8.10 25.29
C THR A 1218 -30.23 8.51 25.11
N PRO A 1219 -29.77 8.82 23.88
CA PRO A 1219 -28.41 9.32 23.63
C PRO A 1219 -28.04 10.57 24.45
N GLU A 1220 -29.03 11.41 24.74
CA GLU A 1220 -28.93 12.64 25.53
C GLU A 1220 -28.76 12.32 27.03
N GLU A 1221 -29.57 11.41 27.57
CA GLU A 1221 -29.45 10.90 28.95
C GLU A 1221 -28.10 10.17 29.17
N MET A 1222 -27.65 9.37 28.19
CA MET A 1222 -26.36 8.69 28.22
C MET A 1222 -25.17 9.68 28.14
N ASP A 1223 -25.31 10.75 27.36
CA ASP A 1223 -24.31 11.82 27.33
C ASP A 1223 -24.29 12.64 28.63
N LYS A 1224 -25.43 12.79 29.32
CA LYS A 1224 -25.51 13.43 30.64
C LYS A 1224 -24.79 12.58 31.69
N LEU A 1225 -25.05 11.26 31.73
CA LEU A 1225 -24.33 10.31 32.58
C LEU A 1225 -22.81 10.37 32.40
N ALA A 1226 -22.32 10.47 31.16
CA ALA A 1226 -20.90 10.54 30.88
C ALA A 1226 -20.26 11.88 31.28
N LYS A 1227 -20.96 13.01 31.12
CA LYS A 1227 -20.42 14.38 31.34
C LYS A 1227 -20.55 14.86 32.78
N GLU A 1228 -21.66 14.55 33.45
CA GLU A 1228 -21.97 15.08 34.78
C GLU A 1228 -21.70 14.06 35.90
N TYR A 1229 -21.70 12.76 35.58
CA TYR A 1229 -21.58 11.67 36.57
C TYR A 1229 -20.41 10.71 36.33
N SER A 1230 -19.58 10.92 35.30
CA SER A 1230 -18.46 10.03 34.94
C SER A 1230 -18.89 8.55 34.80
N VAL A 1231 -20.08 8.30 34.25
CA VAL A 1231 -20.61 6.95 33.96
C VAL A 1231 -20.54 6.71 32.45
N TYR A 1232 -19.64 5.82 32.04
CA TYR A 1232 -19.21 5.65 30.65
C TYR A 1232 -19.80 4.38 30.02
N ALA A 1233 -20.71 4.56 29.07
CA ALA A 1233 -21.47 3.51 28.38
C ALA A 1233 -21.79 3.92 26.92
N THR A 1234 -22.45 3.06 26.12
CA THR A 1234 -22.75 3.39 24.71
C THR A 1234 -23.97 4.29 24.56
N LYS A 1235 -23.96 5.14 23.53
CA LYS A 1235 -25.00 6.15 23.26
C LYS A 1235 -26.40 5.59 22.97
N ASP A 1236 -26.53 4.29 22.78
CA ASP A 1236 -27.79 3.59 22.52
C ASP A 1236 -28.44 2.99 23.77
N GLY A 1237 -27.90 3.28 24.96
CA GLY A 1237 -28.46 2.83 26.24
C GLY A 1237 -27.90 1.50 26.74
N ARG A 1238 -26.99 0.84 26.00
CA ARG A 1238 -26.42 -0.46 26.39
C ARG A 1238 -25.31 -0.33 27.45
N ILE A 1239 -25.52 -0.95 28.60
CA ILE A 1239 -24.53 -1.11 29.67
C ILE A 1239 -23.99 -2.54 29.74
N SER A 1240 -22.73 -2.69 30.13
CA SER A 1240 -22.12 -3.95 30.55
C SER A 1240 -22.31 -4.14 32.05
N VAL A 1241 -23.22 -5.04 32.42
CA VAL A 1241 -23.52 -5.39 33.83
C VAL A 1241 -22.28 -5.96 34.53
N ALA A 1242 -21.36 -6.56 33.76
CA ALA A 1242 -20.07 -7.02 34.26
C ALA A 1242 -19.16 -5.88 34.79
N GLY A 1243 -19.38 -4.62 34.38
CA GLY A 1243 -18.69 -3.44 34.92
C GLY A 1243 -19.27 -2.89 36.23
N ILE A 1244 -20.46 -3.36 36.63
CA ILE A 1244 -21.07 -3.03 37.92
C ILE A 1244 -20.38 -3.85 39.02
N THR A 1245 -20.20 -3.28 40.20
CA THR A 1245 -19.67 -3.94 41.41
C THR A 1245 -20.47 -3.56 42.65
N SER A 1246 -20.34 -4.34 43.73
CA SER A 1246 -20.96 -4.02 45.03
C SER A 1246 -20.60 -2.61 45.52
N ASP A 1247 -19.39 -2.13 45.23
CA ASP A 1247 -18.90 -0.79 45.60
C ASP A 1247 -19.48 0.35 44.74
N ASN A 1248 -19.86 0.08 43.48
CA ASN A 1248 -20.25 1.12 42.51
C ASN A 1248 -21.76 1.16 42.18
N VAL A 1249 -22.52 0.10 42.49
CA VAL A 1249 -23.94 -0.03 42.11
C VAL A 1249 -24.86 1.01 42.75
N GLY A 1250 -24.56 1.47 43.98
CA GLY A 1250 -25.29 2.56 44.63
C GLY A 1250 -25.11 3.89 43.88
N ARG A 1251 -23.85 4.28 43.63
CA ARG A 1251 -23.50 5.48 42.85
C ARG A 1251 -24.07 5.45 41.43
N LEU A 1252 -24.11 4.26 40.81
CA LEU A 1252 -24.70 4.08 39.48
C LEU A 1252 -26.22 4.34 39.51
N ALA A 1253 -26.92 3.84 40.52
CA ALA A 1253 -28.34 4.14 40.71
C ALA A 1253 -28.60 5.64 40.98
N GLU A 1254 -27.80 6.28 41.84
CA GLU A 1254 -27.86 7.73 42.09
C GLU A 1254 -27.71 8.54 40.80
N ALA A 1255 -26.73 8.19 39.96
CA ALA A 1255 -26.48 8.86 38.69
C ALA A 1255 -27.61 8.66 37.69
N ILE A 1256 -28.15 7.43 37.56
CA ILE A 1256 -29.28 7.14 36.67
C ILE A 1256 -30.54 7.84 37.14
N TYR A 1257 -30.86 7.81 38.44
CA TYR A 1257 -32.01 8.51 39.03
C TYR A 1257 -31.93 10.04 38.84
N ALA A 1258 -30.75 10.65 38.99
CA ALA A 1258 -30.55 12.07 38.74
C ALA A 1258 -30.58 12.47 37.24
N VAL A 1259 -30.74 11.49 36.34
CA VAL A 1259 -30.93 11.67 34.90
C VAL A 1259 -32.36 11.31 34.47
N LYS A 1260 -32.95 10.24 35.03
CA LYS A 1260 -34.26 9.67 34.67
C LYS A 1260 -34.92 8.94 35.86
N GLY A 1261 -35.37 9.71 36.86
CA GLY A 1261 -36.00 9.23 38.10
C GLY A 1261 -37.47 9.62 38.23
#